data_AF-A0A374UYW8-F1
#
_entry.id   AF-A0A374UYW8-F1
#
_cell.length_a   1.000
_cell.length_b   1.000
_cell.length_c   1.000
_cell.angle_alpha   90.00
_cell.angle_beta   90.00
_cell.angle_gamma   90.00
#
_symmetry.space_group_name_H-M   'P 1'
#
loop_
_entity.id
_entity.type
_entity.pdbx_description
1 polymer ?
#
loop_
_entity_poly.entity_id
_entity_poly.type
_entity_poly.pdbx_seq_one_letter_code
_entity_poly.pdbx_strand_id
1 'polypeptide(L)'
;MKHLLLSLAFLCALPLSAQQVIGFEEQVPAGFTSPDKKSLSLSNRYYKEGKKSLEWDFRPGSVMNVALDAPLALNNKTENTHGITLWIYNEKSQPDSLRFEFLNAEGKVSYWFTYRLQSPGWRACWIGFKSMRGDKADKTIASYRVVAPDRKGRVFFDRWKFPEKAMNLRTTPDMQIDYNSLAVGRDLWHWCRVWEWEQYEYDIPRPAKLTEKQRQELKMIEDRLSDALTPPAASTVAAAVKKATATYTKADIYPSGSGFTGAPLLAPDELHRDKGELSWNDLEAMLTGFAYDAYCNKSYEAEGNYFAVWDYAIDQGFAYGSGMGTNHHYGYQIRKIYTTAWLMRKAILKSSRRDDILKTLLFWSALQETRRPCAEIRDEMLDSWNTLLQPKLIAAMMIPDECGRVQALQGLSRWVSGSVNCTPGTIGGIKVDGTTFHHGGFYPAYTTGALATVGDYVAMTSGTEFVPSLEARRLLASAFTAMRNYSNLIEWSTGLGGRHPFGGKMGGADIKAFAQLALSGDLSGQGGDFDRLLAADYLRLMNGKNSPEARLFKEKGVHPAEAPQGFFVYNYGAAGIHRRDNWMVTLKTFNTNVWGSEIYAKDNRYGRYQSYGSVQIMGYPSRKASGYVEEGWDWNRLPGTTTIHLPLELLDNPRAGTLMARSTENFAGTSSLEGRNGMLAMKLKEADYKNFTPDFVARKSAFCFDNRIICLGTGISNSNAQYPTETTIFQSEYRPGKAAISMMGKEIDKPAFGAKLAGNPNCWLRDGYGNHYLVLEGLVRVQIAEQQSAKDTDKSPTKGTFASAYIVHGLAPKDATYAYSVLIRPTAEELAAAQKDPGYSILRRDRQAHIVFDRASGVTGYAAFEAVSLPEDEVVADIAPETMVMRRTAEDGMLIVSVCDPDLHIKEKTYTTPEPSAPSLKTLHLKGNWSLAVPNEKVKVRFTGDVTEVTVTCQHGQPVEFRLKK
;
A
#
# COMPACT_ATOMS: atom_id res chain seq x y z
N MET A 1 -12.81 -62.10 37.97
CA MET A 1 -12.65 -63.21 37.00
C MET A 1 -13.70 -63.08 35.90
N LYS A 2 -13.35 -62.42 34.79
CA LYS A 2 -14.01 -62.51 33.49
C LYS A 2 -12.93 -62.28 32.42
N HIS A 3 -12.37 -63.37 31.92
CA HIS A 3 -11.71 -63.48 30.61
C HIS A 3 -12.81 -63.90 29.60
N LEU A 4 -12.80 -63.69 28.30
CA LEU A 4 -11.86 -63.17 27.30
C LEU A 4 -12.71 -62.95 26.04
N LEU A 5 -12.44 -61.93 25.21
CA LEU A 5 -12.29 -62.02 23.74
C LEU A 5 -12.26 -60.61 23.15
N LEU A 6 -11.05 -60.19 22.80
CA LEU A 6 -10.75 -59.12 21.86
C LEU A 6 -11.24 -59.52 20.46
N SER A 7 -11.92 -58.60 19.79
CA SER A 7 -12.00 -58.57 18.32
C SER A 7 -11.54 -57.19 17.84
N LEU A 8 -10.35 -57.19 17.24
CA LEU A 8 -9.73 -56.10 16.50
C LEU A 8 -10.66 -55.68 15.33
N ALA A 9 -11.10 -54.42 15.32
CA ALA A 9 -11.62 -53.78 14.11
C ALA A 9 -10.52 -52.87 13.56
N PHE A 10 -9.87 -53.32 12.48
CA PHE A 10 -9.02 -52.48 11.63
C PHE A 10 -9.92 -51.44 10.94
N LEU A 11 -9.91 -50.19 11.41
CA LEU A 11 -10.32 -49.06 10.58
C LEU A 11 -9.15 -48.75 9.64
N CYS A 12 -9.27 -49.18 8.38
CA CYS A 12 -8.47 -48.65 7.29
C CYS A 12 -8.80 -47.17 7.11
N ALA A 13 -8.00 -46.30 7.74
CA ALA A 13 -7.92 -44.90 7.34
C ALA A 13 -7.33 -44.85 5.92
N LEU A 14 -8.15 -44.55 4.92
CA LEU A 14 -7.66 -44.15 3.60
C LEU A 14 -6.80 -42.90 3.78
N PRO A 15 -5.53 -42.88 3.31
CA PRO A 15 -4.76 -41.64 3.32
C PRO A 15 -5.43 -40.66 2.35
N LEU A 16 -5.75 -39.46 2.83
CA LEU A 16 -5.96 -38.31 1.95
C LEU A 16 -4.73 -38.19 1.04
N SER A 17 -4.88 -38.36 -0.27
CA SER A 17 -3.75 -38.25 -1.19
C SER A 17 -3.15 -36.84 -1.12
N ALA A 18 -1.89 -36.78 -0.69
CA ALA A 18 -1.06 -35.62 -0.94
C ALA A 18 -1.01 -35.38 -2.46
N GLN A 19 -0.92 -34.11 -2.88
CA GLN A 19 -0.83 -33.79 -4.31
C GLN A 19 0.45 -34.44 -4.86
N GLN A 20 0.31 -35.45 -5.72
CA GLN A 20 1.48 -36.13 -6.28
C GLN A 20 2.06 -35.26 -7.39
N VAL A 21 3.09 -34.48 -7.06
CA VAL A 21 3.95 -33.88 -8.07
C VAL A 21 4.79 -35.01 -8.66
N ILE A 22 4.70 -35.22 -9.97
CA ILE A 22 5.50 -36.21 -10.68
C ILE A 22 6.78 -35.54 -11.18
N GLY A 23 7.90 -35.83 -10.51
CA GLY A 23 9.24 -35.40 -10.88
C GLY A 23 10.06 -36.41 -11.70
N PHE A 24 9.46 -37.54 -12.10
CA PHE A 24 10.09 -38.53 -13.02
C PHE A 24 11.48 -39.10 -12.58
N GLU A 25 11.70 -39.32 -11.29
CA GLU A 25 13.01 -39.74 -10.75
C GLU A 25 13.33 -41.23 -10.90
N GLU A 26 12.32 -42.10 -10.77
CA GLU A 26 12.52 -43.56 -10.70
C GLU A 26 12.28 -44.26 -12.04
N GLN A 27 11.09 -44.07 -12.61
CA GLN A 27 10.66 -44.67 -13.87
C GLN A 27 9.63 -43.78 -14.59
N VAL A 28 9.39 -44.02 -15.88
CA VAL A 28 8.22 -43.45 -16.58
C VAL A 28 6.96 -44.05 -15.94
N PRO A 29 6.05 -43.25 -15.35
CA PRO A 29 4.88 -43.81 -14.68
C PRO A 29 3.99 -44.58 -15.65
N ALA A 30 3.40 -45.68 -15.19
CA ALA A 30 2.60 -46.58 -16.04
C ALA A 30 1.40 -45.88 -16.73
N GLY A 31 0.90 -44.79 -16.15
CA GLY A 31 -0.15 -43.96 -16.75
C GLY A 31 0.29 -43.17 -17.99
N PHE A 32 1.59 -43.02 -18.24
CA PHE A 32 2.14 -42.32 -19.40
C PHE A 32 2.48 -43.34 -20.49
N THR A 33 1.77 -43.28 -21.62
CA THR A 33 1.94 -44.24 -22.71
C THR A 33 2.00 -43.55 -24.07
N SER A 34 2.64 -44.19 -25.03
CA SER A 34 2.69 -43.76 -26.43
C SER A 34 2.54 -44.99 -27.32
N PRO A 35 1.89 -44.89 -28.50
CA PRO A 35 1.85 -45.97 -29.47
C PRO A 35 3.25 -46.51 -29.83
N ASP A 36 4.25 -45.62 -29.89
CA ASP A 36 5.66 -46.00 -29.98
C ASP A 36 6.23 -46.15 -28.57
N LYS A 37 6.39 -47.41 -28.11
CA LYS A 37 6.91 -47.71 -26.75
C LYS A 37 8.32 -47.19 -26.50
N LYS A 38 9.10 -46.86 -27.54
CA LYS A 38 10.46 -46.33 -27.40
C LYS A 38 10.52 -44.80 -27.37
N SER A 39 9.39 -44.12 -27.54
CA SER A 39 9.36 -42.65 -27.59
C SER A 39 9.46 -41.96 -26.24
N LEU A 40 9.18 -42.68 -25.13
CA LEU A 40 9.20 -42.13 -23.77
C LEU A 40 10.34 -42.76 -22.97
N SER A 41 11.19 -41.93 -22.38
CA SER A 41 12.32 -42.38 -21.56
C SER A 41 12.60 -41.40 -20.42
N LEU A 42 13.35 -41.83 -19.41
CA LEU A 42 13.90 -40.91 -18.43
C LEU A 42 15.24 -40.38 -18.91
N SER A 43 15.46 -39.09 -18.71
CA SER A 43 16.69 -38.40 -19.09
C SER A 43 17.25 -37.63 -17.91
N ASN A 44 18.57 -37.69 -17.73
CA ASN A 44 19.29 -36.85 -16.76
C ASN A 44 19.88 -35.59 -17.41
N ARG A 45 19.54 -35.31 -18.68
CA ARG A 45 20.10 -34.19 -19.42
C ARG A 45 19.58 -32.86 -18.93
N TYR A 46 18.27 -32.74 -18.76
CA TYR A 46 17.62 -31.55 -18.23
C TYR A 46 16.64 -31.97 -17.15
N TYR A 47 16.58 -31.24 -16.05
CA TYR A 47 15.60 -31.48 -14.99
C TYR A 47 15.20 -30.15 -14.33
N LYS A 48 14.01 -30.14 -13.74
CA LYS A 48 13.38 -29.03 -13.01
C LYS A 48 12.91 -29.46 -11.62
N GLU A 49 13.00 -30.75 -11.30
CA GLU A 49 12.94 -31.36 -9.98
C GLU A 49 13.94 -32.52 -9.95
N GLY A 50 14.51 -32.80 -8.77
CA GLY A 50 15.43 -33.93 -8.61
C GLY A 50 16.63 -33.92 -9.58
N LYS A 51 16.78 -34.98 -10.37
CA LYS A 51 17.91 -35.22 -11.28
C LYS A 51 17.50 -35.80 -12.64
N LYS A 52 16.22 -36.08 -12.87
CA LYS A 52 15.73 -36.63 -14.14
C LYS A 52 14.45 -35.92 -14.60
N SER A 53 14.12 -36.09 -15.86
CA SER A 53 12.85 -35.67 -16.45
C SER A 53 12.35 -36.70 -17.46
N LEU A 54 11.09 -36.57 -17.86
CA LEU A 54 10.53 -37.37 -18.94
C LEU A 54 10.95 -36.80 -20.30
N GLU A 55 11.73 -37.57 -21.05
CA GLU A 55 12.09 -37.30 -22.45
C GLU A 55 11.04 -37.90 -23.38
N TRP A 56 10.52 -37.09 -24.31
CA TRP A 56 9.60 -37.53 -25.36
C TRP A 56 10.17 -37.25 -26.74
N ASP A 57 10.64 -38.30 -27.42
CA ASP A 57 11.06 -38.28 -28.82
C ASP A 57 9.85 -38.54 -29.73
N PHE A 58 9.41 -37.52 -30.46
CA PHE A 58 8.19 -37.58 -31.27
C PHE A 58 8.45 -37.45 -32.77
N ARG A 59 7.46 -37.88 -33.55
CA ARG A 59 7.34 -37.77 -35.01
C ARG A 59 5.98 -37.15 -35.36
N PRO A 60 5.75 -36.76 -36.64
CA PRO A 60 4.42 -36.40 -37.12
C PRO A 60 3.35 -37.38 -36.64
N GLY A 61 2.29 -36.86 -36.01
CA GLY A 61 1.16 -37.67 -35.52
C GLY A 61 1.43 -38.46 -34.22
N SER A 62 2.59 -38.32 -33.58
CA SER A 62 2.84 -38.93 -32.27
C SER A 62 1.90 -38.38 -31.19
N VAL A 63 1.47 -39.25 -30.29
CA VAL A 63 0.60 -38.93 -29.16
C VAL A 63 1.14 -39.57 -27.90
N MET A 64 1.24 -38.80 -26.82
CA MET A 64 1.48 -39.28 -25.46
C MET A 64 0.16 -39.26 -24.68
N ASN A 65 -0.39 -40.42 -24.35
CA ASN A 65 -1.59 -40.54 -23.52
C ASN A 65 -1.20 -40.53 -22.04
N VAL A 66 -2.01 -39.86 -21.22
CA VAL A 66 -1.85 -39.82 -19.77
C VAL A 66 -3.16 -40.23 -19.11
N ALA A 67 -3.10 -41.33 -18.36
CA ALA A 67 -4.23 -41.83 -17.58
C ALA A 67 -4.44 -41.00 -16.31
N LEU A 68 -5.71 -40.82 -15.94
CA LEU A 68 -6.10 -40.35 -14.61
C LEU A 68 -6.44 -41.55 -13.74
N ASP A 69 -6.13 -41.49 -12.45
CA ASP A 69 -6.48 -42.55 -11.49
C ASP A 69 -8.02 -42.69 -11.36
N ALA A 70 -8.74 -41.58 -11.50
CA ALA A 70 -10.20 -41.54 -11.59
C ALA A 70 -10.65 -40.38 -12.52
N PRO A 71 -11.83 -40.48 -13.16
CA PRO A 71 -12.38 -39.38 -13.93
C PRO A 71 -12.57 -38.11 -13.08
N LEU A 72 -12.16 -36.97 -13.62
CA LEU A 72 -12.31 -35.66 -12.99
C LEU A 72 -13.62 -35.00 -13.42
N ALA A 73 -14.58 -34.90 -12.50
CA ALA A 73 -15.82 -34.15 -12.72
C ALA A 73 -15.65 -32.67 -12.34
N LEU A 74 -15.82 -31.77 -13.32
CA LEU A 74 -15.74 -30.33 -13.11
C LEU A 74 -17.12 -29.73 -12.77
N ASN A 75 -17.13 -28.79 -11.82
CA ASN A 75 -18.24 -27.89 -11.56
C ASN A 75 -17.79 -26.44 -11.82
N ASN A 76 -18.72 -25.48 -11.71
CA ASN A 76 -18.39 -24.06 -11.94
C ASN A 76 -17.19 -23.56 -11.13
N LYS A 77 -17.00 -24.04 -9.89
CA LYS A 77 -15.87 -23.64 -9.06
C LYS A 77 -14.57 -24.30 -9.54
N THR A 78 -14.57 -25.61 -9.78
CA THR A 78 -13.34 -26.32 -10.18
C THR A 78 -12.92 -25.96 -11.60
N GLU A 79 -13.85 -25.77 -12.53
CA GLU A 79 -13.56 -25.25 -13.87
C GLU A 79 -12.88 -23.86 -13.81
N ASN A 80 -13.28 -23.01 -12.87
CA ASN A 80 -12.72 -21.66 -12.69
C ASN A 80 -11.38 -21.63 -11.94
N THR A 81 -10.98 -22.71 -11.26
CA THR A 81 -9.84 -22.67 -10.32
C THR A 81 -8.84 -23.79 -10.50
N HIS A 82 -9.15 -24.85 -11.25
CA HIS A 82 -8.30 -26.03 -11.45
C HIS A 82 -7.78 -26.08 -12.89
N GLY A 83 -6.73 -26.88 -13.08
CA GLY A 83 -6.12 -27.20 -14.36
C GLY A 83 -4.74 -27.78 -14.16
N ILE A 84 -3.90 -27.70 -15.19
CA ILE A 84 -2.64 -28.43 -15.25
C ILE A 84 -1.44 -27.50 -15.03
N THR A 85 -0.47 -27.97 -14.25
CA THR A 85 0.84 -27.31 -14.10
C THR A 85 1.95 -28.29 -14.37
N LEU A 86 2.90 -27.92 -15.21
CA LEU A 86 4.13 -28.66 -15.47
C LEU A 86 5.20 -27.71 -16.02
N TRP A 87 6.39 -28.22 -16.22
CA TRP A 87 7.47 -27.54 -16.93
C TRP A 87 7.83 -28.30 -18.19
N ILE A 88 8.14 -27.58 -19.27
CA ILE A 88 8.49 -28.14 -20.57
C ILE A 88 9.83 -27.56 -21.02
N TYR A 89 10.81 -28.43 -21.29
CA TYR A 89 12.09 -28.05 -21.86
C TYR A 89 12.07 -28.29 -23.36
N ASN A 90 12.58 -27.31 -24.10
CA ASN A 90 12.77 -27.40 -25.53
C ASN A 90 14.20 -26.98 -25.89
N GLU A 91 14.89 -27.75 -26.73
CA GLU A 91 16.32 -27.52 -26.98
C GLU A 91 16.58 -26.34 -27.92
N LYS A 92 15.61 -25.96 -28.75
CA LYS A 92 15.75 -24.90 -29.76
C LYS A 92 14.41 -24.27 -30.08
N SER A 93 14.37 -22.99 -30.42
CA SER A 93 13.14 -22.31 -30.87
C SER A 93 12.50 -23.05 -32.06
N GLN A 94 11.19 -23.25 -32.00
CA GLN A 94 10.37 -23.90 -33.03
C GLN A 94 9.07 -23.10 -33.22
N PRO A 95 8.58 -22.93 -34.46
CA PRO A 95 7.38 -22.14 -34.74
C PRO A 95 6.08 -22.87 -34.37
N ASP A 96 6.14 -24.18 -34.12
CA ASP A 96 5.00 -25.05 -33.84
C ASP A 96 4.64 -25.16 -32.35
N SER A 97 3.67 -26.01 -32.04
CA SER A 97 3.11 -26.16 -30.70
C SER A 97 2.82 -27.61 -30.37
N LEU A 98 2.96 -27.95 -29.09
CA LEU A 98 2.28 -29.13 -28.53
C LEU A 98 0.80 -28.82 -28.35
N ARG A 99 -0.07 -29.82 -28.49
CA ARG A 99 -1.50 -29.69 -28.20
C ARG A 99 -1.90 -30.65 -27.10
N PHE A 100 -2.45 -30.12 -26.02
CA PHE A 100 -3.00 -30.89 -24.90
C PHE A 100 -4.50 -31.02 -25.09
N GLU A 101 -5.02 -32.24 -24.99
CA GLU A 101 -6.44 -32.56 -25.19
C GLU A 101 -6.96 -33.38 -24.03
N PHE A 102 -8.02 -32.90 -23.38
CA PHE A 102 -8.71 -33.57 -22.28
C PHE A 102 -10.00 -34.19 -22.82
N LEU A 103 -10.13 -35.49 -22.64
CA LEU A 103 -11.14 -36.32 -23.28
C LEU A 103 -12.20 -36.76 -22.28
N ASN A 104 -13.44 -36.85 -22.74
CA ASN A 104 -14.51 -37.46 -21.98
C ASN A 104 -14.50 -39.00 -22.08
N ALA A 105 -15.51 -39.67 -21.51
CA ALA A 105 -15.59 -41.13 -21.47
C ALA A 105 -15.69 -41.76 -22.87
N GLU A 106 -16.28 -41.08 -23.85
CA GLU A 106 -16.38 -41.52 -25.24
C GLU A 106 -15.13 -41.19 -26.09
N GLY A 107 -14.11 -40.56 -25.48
CA GLY A 107 -12.88 -40.16 -26.17
C GLY A 107 -13.01 -38.88 -27.01
N LYS A 108 -14.07 -38.08 -26.80
CA LYS A 108 -14.25 -36.77 -27.43
C LYS A 108 -13.49 -35.71 -26.63
N VAL A 109 -12.86 -34.76 -27.32
CA VAL A 109 -12.12 -33.64 -26.70
C VAL A 109 -13.09 -32.59 -26.15
N SER A 110 -13.18 -32.49 -24.82
CA SER A 110 -13.98 -31.48 -24.11
C SER A 110 -13.21 -30.19 -23.88
N TYR A 111 -11.93 -30.30 -23.52
CA TYR A 111 -11.03 -29.17 -23.26
C TYR A 111 -9.71 -29.35 -24.01
N TRP A 112 -9.12 -28.27 -24.49
CA TRP A 112 -7.79 -28.32 -25.09
C TRP A 112 -7.06 -26.98 -25.02
N PHE A 113 -5.73 -27.03 -25.10
CA PHE A 113 -4.90 -25.85 -25.31
C PHE A 113 -3.66 -26.20 -26.14
N THR A 114 -2.99 -25.16 -26.64
CA THR A 114 -1.73 -25.28 -27.37
C THR A 114 -0.61 -24.61 -26.61
N TYR A 115 0.57 -25.22 -26.61
CA TYR A 115 1.77 -24.71 -25.98
C TYR A 115 2.83 -24.46 -27.05
N ARG A 116 3.21 -23.19 -27.28
CA ARG A 116 4.15 -22.82 -28.34
C ARG A 116 5.58 -23.20 -27.96
N LEU A 117 6.29 -23.89 -28.86
CA LEU A 117 7.69 -24.30 -28.67
C LEU A 117 8.69 -23.23 -29.14
N GLN A 118 8.32 -21.95 -29.04
CA GLN A 118 9.10 -20.83 -29.57
C GLN A 118 10.32 -20.45 -28.72
N SER A 119 10.44 -20.95 -27.49
CA SER A 119 11.60 -20.71 -26.62
C SER A 119 12.44 -21.96 -26.44
N PRO A 120 13.79 -21.84 -26.47
CA PRO A 120 14.66 -22.84 -25.88
C PRO A 120 14.68 -22.72 -24.35
N GLY A 121 15.10 -23.80 -23.68
CA GLY A 121 15.15 -23.89 -22.22
C GLY A 121 13.83 -24.34 -21.59
N TRP A 122 13.79 -24.33 -20.26
CA TRP A 122 12.61 -24.56 -19.44
C TRP A 122 11.63 -23.40 -19.52
N ARG A 123 10.36 -23.70 -19.79
CA ARG A 123 9.24 -22.77 -19.63
C ARG A 123 8.10 -23.47 -18.89
N ALA A 124 7.38 -22.70 -18.08
CA ALA A 124 6.27 -23.24 -17.30
C ALA A 124 5.03 -23.37 -18.19
N CYS A 125 4.27 -24.44 -17.99
CA CYS A 125 2.96 -24.66 -18.59
C CYS A 125 1.94 -24.71 -17.46
N TRP A 126 1.39 -23.55 -17.10
CA TRP A 126 0.35 -23.42 -16.07
C TRP A 126 -0.92 -22.92 -16.72
N ILE A 127 -1.96 -23.74 -16.85
CA ILE A 127 -3.22 -23.33 -17.48
C ILE A 127 -4.41 -23.99 -16.82
N GLY A 128 -5.41 -23.17 -16.48
CA GLY A 128 -6.68 -23.64 -15.90
C GLY A 128 -7.74 -23.94 -16.96
N PHE A 129 -8.70 -24.81 -16.62
CA PHE A 129 -9.78 -25.22 -17.53
C PHE A 129 -10.62 -24.05 -18.05
N LYS A 130 -10.80 -23.00 -17.23
CA LYS A 130 -11.41 -21.73 -17.63
C LYS A 130 -10.79 -21.17 -18.91
N SER A 131 -9.45 -21.11 -18.96
CA SER A 131 -8.68 -20.56 -20.09
C SER A 131 -8.58 -21.52 -21.28
N MET A 132 -8.77 -22.82 -21.07
CA MET A 132 -8.71 -23.81 -22.15
C MET A 132 -9.84 -23.58 -23.16
N ARG A 133 -9.62 -24.00 -24.41
CA ARG A 133 -10.60 -24.02 -25.50
C ARG A 133 -11.36 -25.35 -25.49
N GLY A 134 -12.33 -25.52 -26.41
CA GLY A 134 -13.19 -26.71 -26.49
C GLY A 134 -14.67 -26.35 -26.39
N ASP A 135 -15.57 -27.31 -26.64
CA ASP A 135 -17.02 -27.09 -26.49
C ASP A 135 -17.45 -27.03 -25.01
N LYS A 136 -16.64 -27.62 -24.12
CA LYS A 136 -16.84 -27.69 -22.66
C LYS A 136 -18.22 -28.21 -22.27
N ALA A 137 -18.88 -28.97 -23.14
CA ALA A 137 -20.23 -29.47 -22.91
C ALA A 137 -20.23 -30.60 -21.87
N ASP A 138 -19.26 -31.50 -21.99
CA ASP A 138 -19.01 -32.56 -21.00
C ASP A 138 -17.96 -32.10 -20.01
N LYS A 139 -18.36 -32.04 -18.74
CA LYS A 139 -17.53 -31.61 -17.60
C LYS A 139 -16.78 -32.77 -16.96
N THR A 140 -16.94 -34.00 -17.44
CA THR A 140 -16.25 -35.18 -16.93
C THR A 140 -15.06 -35.51 -17.82
N ILE A 141 -13.86 -35.40 -17.26
CA ILE A 141 -12.61 -35.72 -17.96
C ILE A 141 -12.18 -37.13 -17.55
N ALA A 142 -12.17 -38.06 -18.49
CA ALA A 142 -11.77 -39.45 -18.26
C ALA A 142 -10.28 -39.68 -18.46
N SER A 143 -9.66 -38.97 -19.40
CA SER A 143 -8.22 -39.03 -19.68
C SER A 143 -7.75 -37.77 -20.40
N TYR A 144 -6.46 -37.61 -20.61
CA TYR A 144 -5.95 -36.58 -21.50
C TYR A 144 -4.71 -37.05 -22.27
N ARG A 145 -4.36 -36.33 -23.34
CA ARG A 145 -3.22 -36.66 -24.19
C ARG A 145 -2.48 -35.41 -24.66
N VAL A 146 -1.22 -35.58 -25.02
CA VAL A 146 -0.38 -34.57 -25.68
C VAL A 146 -0.12 -35.02 -27.11
N VAL A 147 -0.47 -34.16 -28.07
CA VAL A 147 -0.29 -34.38 -29.50
C VAL A 147 0.93 -33.59 -29.96
N ALA A 148 1.83 -34.28 -30.67
CA ALA A 148 3.05 -33.70 -31.21
C ALA A 148 2.76 -32.77 -32.40
N PRO A 149 3.63 -31.79 -32.67
CA PRO A 149 3.59 -31.04 -33.92
C PRO A 149 3.92 -31.93 -35.11
N ASP A 150 3.61 -31.44 -36.31
CA ASP A 150 3.84 -32.16 -37.58
C ASP A 150 5.31 -32.16 -38.02
N ARG A 151 6.20 -32.62 -37.13
CA ARG A 151 7.62 -32.82 -37.41
C ARG A 151 8.23 -33.84 -36.46
N LYS A 152 9.45 -34.27 -36.77
CA LYS A 152 10.29 -34.98 -35.79
C LYS A 152 10.86 -33.99 -34.78
N GLY A 153 10.89 -34.38 -33.52
CA GLY A 153 11.45 -33.56 -32.46
C GLY A 153 11.55 -34.27 -31.13
N ARG A 154 12.00 -33.51 -30.14
CA ARG A 154 12.09 -33.95 -28.76
C ARG A 154 11.75 -32.79 -27.82
N VAL A 155 11.08 -33.11 -26.72
CA VAL A 155 10.84 -32.21 -25.58
C VAL A 155 11.04 -32.99 -24.28
N PHE A 156 11.22 -32.27 -23.17
CA PHE A 156 11.30 -32.86 -21.84
C PHE A 156 10.22 -32.28 -20.94
N PHE A 157 9.66 -33.11 -20.05
CA PHE A 157 8.61 -32.73 -19.11
C PHE A 157 9.03 -33.02 -17.67
N ASP A 158 8.68 -32.11 -16.78
CA ASP A 158 8.96 -32.27 -15.35
C ASP A 158 7.95 -31.51 -14.48
N ARG A 159 7.96 -31.77 -13.16
CA ARG A 159 7.08 -31.18 -12.13
C ARG A 159 5.60 -31.27 -12.51
N TRP A 160 5.19 -32.43 -13.03
CA TRP A 160 3.86 -32.60 -13.56
C TRP A 160 2.84 -32.73 -12.41
N LYS A 161 1.86 -31.83 -12.34
CA LYS A 161 0.76 -31.89 -11.37
C LYS A 161 -0.58 -32.08 -12.07
N PHE A 162 -1.34 -33.05 -11.59
CA PHE A 162 -2.69 -33.31 -12.08
C PHE A 162 -3.69 -32.25 -11.57
N PRO A 163 -4.76 -32.01 -12.34
CA PRO A 163 -5.80 -31.01 -12.07
C PRO A 163 -6.77 -31.34 -10.91
N GLU A 164 -6.29 -31.97 -9.83
CA GLU A 164 -7.10 -32.42 -8.70
C GLU A 164 -7.27 -31.35 -7.61
N LYS A 165 -6.43 -30.32 -7.61
CA LYS A 165 -6.46 -29.21 -6.65
C LYS A 165 -6.50 -27.86 -7.37
N ALA A 166 -6.96 -26.84 -6.64
CA ALA A 166 -6.96 -25.49 -7.13
C ALA A 166 -5.52 -25.02 -7.45
N MET A 167 -5.37 -24.41 -8.62
CA MET A 167 -4.15 -23.74 -9.04
C MET A 167 -4.01 -22.38 -8.35
N ASN A 168 -2.82 -21.79 -8.43
CA ASN A 168 -2.63 -20.39 -8.05
C ASN A 168 -3.42 -19.49 -9.02
N LEU A 169 -4.29 -18.61 -8.51
CA LEU A 169 -5.13 -17.73 -9.34
C LEU A 169 -4.35 -16.60 -10.04
N ARG A 170 -3.06 -16.44 -9.74
CA ARG A 170 -2.16 -15.41 -10.29
C ARG A 170 -1.37 -15.90 -11.51
N THR A 171 -1.82 -16.96 -12.17
CA THR A 171 -1.19 -17.43 -13.41
C THR A 171 -1.16 -16.33 -14.46
N THR A 172 -0.04 -16.18 -15.14
CA THR A 172 0.17 -15.13 -16.14
C THR A 172 0.14 -15.70 -17.57
N PRO A 173 -0.38 -14.97 -18.57
CA PRO A 173 -0.07 -15.25 -19.96
C PRO A 173 1.40 -14.98 -20.26
N ASP A 174 1.92 -15.72 -21.24
CA ASP A 174 3.28 -15.56 -21.75
C ASP A 174 3.38 -16.01 -23.22
N MET A 175 4.60 -16.04 -23.77
CA MET A 175 4.79 -16.39 -25.18
C MET A 175 4.40 -17.84 -25.50
N GLN A 176 4.42 -18.74 -24.52
CA GLN A 176 4.04 -20.13 -24.71
C GLN A 176 2.51 -20.28 -24.74
N ILE A 177 1.81 -19.53 -23.88
CA ILE A 177 0.35 -19.52 -23.74
C ILE A 177 -0.15 -18.06 -23.57
N ASP A 178 -0.44 -17.39 -24.68
CA ASP A 178 -0.68 -15.93 -24.72
C ASP A 178 -2.07 -15.47 -24.25
N TYR A 179 -3.01 -16.40 -24.05
CA TYR A 179 -4.39 -16.11 -23.62
C TYR A 179 -4.72 -16.59 -22.19
N ASN A 180 -3.73 -17.06 -21.42
CA ASN A 180 -3.99 -17.66 -20.12
C ASN A 180 -4.40 -16.62 -19.07
N SER A 181 -5.63 -16.70 -18.52
CA SER A 181 -6.04 -15.88 -17.39
C SER A 181 -6.95 -16.62 -16.42
N LEU A 182 -6.42 -16.95 -15.25
CA LEU A 182 -7.19 -17.49 -14.12
C LEU A 182 -7.59 -16.44 -13.09
N ALA A 183 -7.35 -15.15 -13.38
CA ALA A 183 -7.91 -14.08 -12.57
C ALA A 183 -9.45 -14.21 -12.55
N VAL A 184 -10.03 -14.21 -11.35
CA VAL A 184 -11.49 -14.27 -11.13
C VAL A 184 -11.90 -12.99 -10.44
N GLY A 185 -12.84 -12.25 -11.04
CA GLY A 185 -13.41 -11.02 -10.46
C GLY A 185 -12.47 -9.80 -10.48
N ARG A 186 -11.39 -9.82 -11.27
CA ARG A 186 -10.50 -8.68 -11.52
C ARG A 186 -9.72 -8.85 -12.83
N ASP A 187 -9.17 -7.75 -13.33
CA ASP A 187 -8.11 -7.77 -14.35
C ASP A 187 -6.80 -8.35 -13.78
N LEU A 188 -5.92 -8.80 -14.68
CA LEU A 188 -4.57 -9.25 -14.33
C LEU A 188 -3.85 -8.18 -13.49
N TRP A 189 -3.20 -8.61 -12.41
CA TRP A 189 -2.26 -7.76 -11.67
C TRP A 189 -1.22 -7.20 -12.62
N HIS A 190 -0.76 -5.98 -12.39
CA HIS A 190 0.22 -5.33 -13.26
C HIS A 190 1.51 -6.16 -13.44
N TRP A 191 1.91 -6.89 -12.39
CA TRP A 191 3.00 -7.86 -12.42
C TRP A 191 2.86 -8.92 -13.51
N CYS A 192 1.62 -9.36 -13.76
CA CYS A 192 1.28 -10.43 -14.71
C CYS A 192 0.94 -9.91 -16.11
N ARG A 193 1.25 -8.64 -16.42
CA ARG A 193 0.93 -8.02 -17.72
C ARG A 193 2.14 -7.82 -18.63
N VAL A 194 3.31 -8.32 -18.23
CA VAL A 194 4.56 -8.13 -18.97
C VAL A 194 4.44 -8.58 -20.44
N TRP A 195 3.84 -9.74 -20.68
CA TRP A 195 3.60 -10.25 -22.04
C TRP A 195 2.55 -9.47 -22.82
N GLU A 196 1.48 -9.02 -22.14
CA GLU A 196 0.46 -8.16 -22.74
C GLU A 196 1.07 -6.85 -23.23
N TRP A 197 1.85 -6.17 -22.39
CA TRP A 197 2.52 -4.93 -22.74
C TRP A 197 3.60 -5.14 -23.82
N GLU A 198 4.16 -6.34 -23.94
CA GLU A 198 5.13 -6.64 -25.00
C GLU A 198 4.51 -6.58 -26.39
N GLN A 199 3.19 -6.73 -26.50
CA GLN A 199 2.43 -6.54 -27.74
C GLN A 199 2.22 -5.06 -28.09
N TYR A 200 2.61 -4.12 -27.22
CA TYR A 200 2.47 -2.70 -27.53
C TYR A 200 3.51 -2.26 -28.56
N GLU A 201 3.08 -1.45 -29.49
CA GLU A 201 3.95 -0.70 -30.39
C GLU A 201 4.16 0.72 -29.85
N TYR A 202 5.30 1.32 -30.18
CA TYR A 202 5.54 2.73 -29.88
C TYR A 202 4.64 3.60 -30.75
N ASP A 203 3.90 4.49 -30.12
CA ASP A 203 3.17 5.58 -30.77
C ASP A 203 4.00 6.88 -30.87
N ILE A 204 5.17 6.92 -30.24
CA ILE A 204 6.18 7.98 -30.39
C ILE A 204 7.14 7.58 -31.51
N PRO A 205 7.44 8.47 -32.47
CA PRO A 205 8.33 8.16 -33.58
C PRO A 205 9.77 7.95 -33.09
N ARG A 206 10.44 6.94 -33.63
CA ARG A 206 11.88 6.76 -33.46
C ARG A 206 12.62 7.87 -34.25
N PRO A 207 13.53 8.64 -33.64
CA PRO A 207 14.29 9.64 -34.38
C PRO A 207 15.17 8.97 -35.45
N ALA A 208 15.29 9.61 -36.62
CA ALA A 208 16.12 9.09 -37.71
C ALA A 208 17.63 9.17 -37.38
N LYS A 209 18.03 10.21 -36.64
CA LYS A 209 19.39 10.44 -36.14
C LYS A 209 19.34 11.24 -34.84
N LEU A 210 20.37 11.14 -34.02
CA LEU A 210 20.50 11.95 -32.80
C LEU A 210 20.93 13.37 -33.14
N THR A 211 20.32 14.33 -32.45
CA THR A 211 20.85 15.70 -32.34
C THR A 211 22.04 15.74 -31.38
N GLU A 212 22.85 16.79 -31.45
CA GLU A 212 23.96 16.98 -30.51
C GLU A 212 23.46 17.11 -29.06
N LYS A 213 22.35 17.84 -28.87
CA LYS A 213 21.67 17.95 -27.58
C LYS A 213 21.29 16.58 -27.01
N GLN A 214 20.69 15.70 -27.83
CA GLN A 214 20.33 14.34 -27.41
C GLN A 214 21.55 13.52 -27.00
N ARG A 215 22.68 13.61 -27.72
CA ARG A 215 23.90 12.90 -27.32
C ARG A 215 24.40 13.36 -25.95
N GLN A 216 24.40 14.68 -25.72
CA GLN A 216 24.80 15.27 -24.44
C GLN A 216 23.86 14.87 -23.30
N GLU A 217 22.56 14.88 -23.54
CA GLU A 217 21.55 14.49 -22.55
C GLU A 217 21.59 12.99 -22.21
N LEU A 218 21.78 12.11 -23.21
CA LEU A 218 22.00 10.69 -22.97
C LEU A 218 23.26 10.45 -22.13
N LYS A 219 24.34 11.18 -22.44
CA LYS A 219 25.59 11.11 -21.68
C LYS A 219 25.40 11.57 -20.24
N MET A 220 24.65 12.65 -20.03
CA MET A 220 24.31 13.17 -18.71
C MET A 220 23.53 12.14 -17.86
N ILE A 221 22.55 11.47 -18.46
CA ILE A 221 21.80 10.39 -17.77
C ILE A 221 22.72 9.21 -17.47
N GLU A 222 23.60 8.81 -18.40
CA GLU A 222 24.56 7.74 -18.16
C GLU A 222 25.49 8.05 -16.98
N ASP A 223 26.00 9.28 -16.90
CA ASP A 223 26.90 9.70 -15.82
C ASP A 223 26.18 9.69 -14.47
N ARG A 224 24.98 10.26 -14.38
CA ARG A 224 24.18 10.26 -13.15
C ARG A 224 23.79 8.85 -12.69
N LEU A 225 23.43 7.96 -13.62
CA LEU A 225 23.19 6.55 -13.30
C LEU A 225 24.47 5.88 -12.80
N SER A 226 25.62 6.18 -13.40
CA SER A 226 26.91 5.63 -12.97
C SER A 226 27.30 6.11 -11.57
N ASP A 227 27.03 7.37 -11.24
CA ASP A 227 27.29 7.94 -9.92
C ASP A 227 26.36 7.34 -8.84
N ALA A 228 25.08 7.16 -9.17
CA ALA A 228 24.11 6.63 -8.22
C ALA A 228 24.19 5.11 -8.04
N LEU A 229 24.59 4.38 -9.07
CA LEU A 229 24.70 2.91 -9.07
C LEU A 229 26.14 2.49 -8.83
N THR A 230 26.81 3.14 -7.88
CA THR A 230 28.15 2.76 -7.44
C THR A 230 28.11 1.52 -6.53
N PRO A 231 29.15 0.68 -6.56
CA PRO A 231 29.26 -0.44 -5.62
C PRO A 231 29.26 0.06 -4.17
N PRO A 232 28.73 -0.73 -3.22
CA PRO A 232 28.73 -0.38 -1.81
C PRO A 232 30.15 -0.47 -1.22
N ALA A 233 30.28 -0.15 0.07
CA ALA A 233 31.56 -0.27 0.79
C ALA A 233 32.17 -1.68 0.66
N ALA A 234 33.50 -1.76 0.69
CA ALA A 234 34.27 -3.00 0.46
C ALA A 234 33.81 -4.18 1.36
N SER A 235 33.42 -3.92 2.61
CA SER A 235 32.88 -4.95 3.51
C SER A 235 31.55 -5.54 3.02
N THR A 236 30.68 -4.72 2.44
CA THR A 236 29.41 -5.14 1.84
C THR A 236 29.65 -5.90 0.54
N VAL A 237 30.63 -5.46 -0.27
CA VAL A 237 31.09 -6.21 -1.44
C VAL A 237 31.56 -7.59 -1.02
N ALA A 238 32.50 -7.71 -0.08
CA ALA A 238 33.02 -9.00 0.39
C ALA A 238 31.91 -9.93 0.91
N ALA A 239 30.93 -9.41 1.65
CA ALA A 239 29.78 -10.18 2.12
C ALA A 239 28.90 -10.67 0.95
N ALA A 240 28.65 -9.84 -0.06
CA ALA A 240 27.91 -10.21 -1.26
C ALA A 240 28.66 -11.27 -2.08
N VAL A 241 29.97 -11.13 -2.27
CA VAL A 241 30.82 -12.14 -2.94
C VAL A 241 30.73 -13.49 -2.22
N LYS A 242 30.92 -13.50 -0.89
CA LYS A 242 30.81 -14.72 -0.10
C LYS A 242 29.44 -15.39 -0.27
N LYS A 243 28.36 -14.61 -0.23
CA LYS A 243 27.00 -15.12 -0.43
C LYS A 243 26.81 -15.66 -1.84
N ALA A 244 27.28 -14.97 -2.87
CA ALA A 244 27.20 -15.40 -4.27
C ALA A 244 27.94 -16.72 -4.48
N THR A 245 29.20 -16.83 -4.06
CA THR A 245 30.00 -18.06 -4.18
C THR A 245 29.34 -19.23 -3.46
N ALA A 246 28.84 -19.03 -2.24
CA ALA A 246 28.15 -20.08 -1.50
C ALA A 246 26.86 -20.53 -2.18
N THR A 247 26.09 -19.58 -2.72
CA THR A 247 24.84 -19.85 -3.44
C THR A 247 25.12 -20.58 -4.75
N TYR A 248 26.10 -20.13 -5.53
CA TYR A 248 26.52 -20.73 -6.80
C TYR A 248 27.06 -22.15 -6.62
N THR A 249 27.89 -22.37 -5.58
CA THR A 249 28.39 -23.71 -5.23
C THR A 249 27.23 -24.64 -4.87
N LYS A 250 26.27 -24.18 -4.08
CA LYS A 250 25.08 -24.98 -3.72
C LYS A 250 24.17 -25.24 -4.92
N ALA A 251 24.11 -24.30 -5.86
CA ALA A 251 23.31 -24.40 -7.07
C ALA A 251 23.84 -25.45 -8.04
N ASP A 252 25.13 -25.82 -7.95
CA ASP A 252 25.77 -26.84 -8.79
C ASP A 252 25.44 -26.65 -10.27
N ILE A 253 25.73 -25.44 -10.79
CA ILE A 253 25.38 -25.03 -12.14
C ILE A 253 26.43 -25.56 -13.12
N TYR A 254 26.01 -26.32 -14.13
CA TYR A 254 26.89 -26.81 -15.19
C TYR A 254 26.18 -26.94 -16.55
N PRO A 255 26.91 -26.85 -17.68
CA PRO A 255 26.35 -27.09 -19.01
C PRO A 255 25.85 -28.53 -19.16
N SER A 256 24.72 -28.70 -19.83
CA SER A 256 24.18 -30.02 -20.17
C SER A 256 23.46 -29.96 -21.52
N GLY A 257 23.85 -30.83 -22.45
CA GLY A 257 23.34 -30.79 -23.82
C GLY A 257 23.60 -29.43 -24.48
N SER A 258 22.54 -28.76 -24.94
CA SER A 258 22.60 -27.41 -25.52
C SER A 258 22.29 -26.29 -24.52
N GLY A 259 22.09 -26.61 -23.24
CA GLY A 259 21.69 -25.66 -22.20
C GLY A 259 22.43 -25.90 -20.89
N PHE A 260 21.73 -25.72 -19.78
CA PHE A 260 22.30 -25.78 -18.43
C PHE A 260 21.43 -26.60 -17.49
N THR A 261 22.05 -27.13 -16.44
CA THR A 261 21.33 -27.75 -15.33
C THR A 261 21.99 -27.38 -13.99
N GLY A 262 21.30 -27.69 -12.90
CA GLY A 262 21.64 -27.34 -11.53
C GLY A 262 20.39 -27.36 -10.65
N ALA A 263 20.48 -26.80 -9.44
CA ALA A 263 19.30 -26.60 -8.59
C ALA A 263 18.21 -25.82 -9.35
N PRO A 264 16.91 -26.20 -9.32
CA PRO A 264 15.87 -25.52 -10.10
C PRO A 264 15.60 -24.07 -9.66
N LEU A 265 15.50 -23.13 -10.61
CA LEU A 265 15.06 -21.74 -10.36
C LEU A 265 13.55 -21.59 -10.57
N LEU A 266 12.82 -21.13 -9.56
CA LEU A 266 11.35 -21.07 -9.57
C LEU A 266 10.81 -19.74 -9.02
N ALA A 267 9.57 -19.43 -9.41
CA ALA A 267 8.81 -18.34 -8.81
C ALA A 267 8.51 -18.64 -7.32
N PRO A 268 8.45 -17.63 -6.44
CA PRO A 268 8.21 -17.84 -5.00
C PRO A 268 6.92 -18.61 -4.68
N ASP A 269 5.88 -18.44 -5.51
CA ASP A 269 4.60 -19.13 -5.36
C ASP A 269 4.69 -20.67 -5.60
N GLU A 270 5.76 -21.17 -6.22
CA GLU A 270 6.01 -22.61 -6.46
C GLU A 270 7.17 -23.17 -5.62
N LEU A 271 7.96 -22.32 -4.98
CA LEU A 271 9.26 -22.65 -4.40
C LEU A 271 9.17 -23.54 -3.14
N HIS A 272 9.97 -24.60 -3.12
CA HIS A 272 10.24 -25.48 -1.98
C HIS A 272 11.73 -25.41 -1.58
N ARG A 273 12.07 -24.48 -0.67
CA ARG A 273 13.47 -24.27 -0.23
C ARG A 273 14.11 -25.49 0.44
N ASP A 274 13.28 -26.32 1.09
CA ASP A 274 13.70 -27.57 1.72
C ASP A 274 14.22 -28.60 0.71
N LYS A 275 13.78 -28.51 -0.56
CA LYS A 275 14.28 -29.32 -1.68
C LYS A 275 15.55 -28.75 -2.34
N GLY A 276 16.11 -27.66 -1.81
CA GLY A 276 17.30 -27.01 -2.37
C GLY A 276 17.04 -26.11 -3.58
N GLU A 277 15.78 -25.81 -3.89
CA GLU A 277 15.37 -24.96 -5.01
C GLU A 277 15.76 -23.48 -4.80
N LEU A 278 15.97 -22.78 -5.91
CA LEU A 278 16.39 -21.38 -5.96
C LEU A 278 15.22 -20.46 -6.31
N SER A 279 15.22 -19.27 -5.70
CA SER A 279 14.31 -18.17 -6.03
C SER A 279 15.01 -17.07 -6.82
N TRP A 280 14.26 -16.09 -7.34
CA TRP A 280 14.86 -14.89 -7.94
C TRP A 280 15.75 -14.10 -6.97
N ASN A 281 15.54 -14.19 -5.65
CA ASN A 281 16.46 -13.58 -4.68
C ASN A 281 17.83 -14.29 -4.64
N ASP A 282 17.86 -15.59 -4.89
CA ASP A 282 19.09 -16.37 -4.94
C ASP A 282 19.84 -16.07 -6.26
N LEU A 283 19.09 -15.94 -7.37
CA LEU A 283 19.62 -15.42 -8.65
C LEU A 283 20.22 -14.01 -8.49
N GLU A 284 19.46 -13.07 -7.90
CA GLU A 284 19.91 -11.71 -7.62
C GLU A 284 21.16 -11.70 -6.75
N ALA A 285 21.24 -12.58 -5.74
CA ALA A 285 22.41 -12.69 -4.87
C ALA A 285 23.67 -13.15 -5.63
N MET A 286 23.56 -14.16 -6.49
CA MET A 286 24.67 -14.63 -7.32
C MET A 286 25.17 -13.54 -8.27
N LEU A 287 24.25 -12.93 -9.04
CA LEU A 287 24.58 -11.85 -9.97
C LEU A 287 25.20 -10.65 -9.26
N THR A 288 24.70 -10.31 -8.06
CA THR A 288 25.23 -9.19 -7.26
C THR A 288 26.66 -9.42 -6.82
N GLY A 289 26.96 -10.56 -6.18
CA GLY A 289 28.31 -10.82 -5.70
C GLY A 289 29.32 -10.93 -6.85
N PHE A 290 28.99 -11.65 -7.92
CA PHE A 290 29.90 -11.79 -9.06
C PHE A 290 30.11 -10.49 -9.83
N ALA A 291 29.08 -9.67 -10.03
CA ALA A 291 29.24 -8.35 -10.63
C ALA A 291 30.11 -7.43 -9.77
N TYR A 292 29.93 -7.43 -8.45
CA TYR A 292 30.79 -6.64 -7.56
C TYR A 292 32.24 -7.13 -7.57
N ASP A 293 32.48 -8.43 -7.55
CA ASP A 293 33.86 -8.96 -7.57
C ASP A 293 34.56 -8.64 -8.91
N ALA A 294 33.87 -8.85 -10.03
CA ALA A 294 34.38 -8.49 -11.35
C ALA A 294 34.62 -6.97 -11.46
N TYR A 295 33.69 -6.15 -10.97
CA TYR A 295 33.79 -4.69 -11.10
C TYR A 295 34.81 -4.06 -10.14
N CYS A 296 34.78 -4.41 -8.85
CA CYS A 296 35.61 -3.82 -7.82
C CYS A 296 37.01 -4.46 -7.78
N ASN A 297 37.08 -5.79 -7.81
CA ASN A 297 38.32 -6.54 -7.62
C ASN A 297 38.94 -7.00 -8.94
N LYS A 298 38.30 -6.74 -10.09
CA LYS A 298 38.77 -7.11 -11.44
C LYS A 298 38.95 -8.63 -11.60
N SER A 299 38.12 -9.41 -10.90
CA SER A 299 38.14 -10.87 -10.93
C SER A 299 37.60 -11.41 -12.26
N TYR A 300 38.47 -12.01 -13.06
CA TYR A 300 38.11 -12.65 -14.34
C TYR A 300 37.22 -13.88 -14.12
N GLU A 301 37.48 -14.66 -13.06
CA GLU A 301 36.65 -15.80 -12.68
C GLU A 301 35.22 -15.37 -12.34
N ALA A 302 35.06 -14.28 -11.57
CA ALA A 302 33.74 -13.76 -11.25
C ALA A 302 33.00 -13.22 -12.48
N GLU A 303 33.71 -12.61 -13.44
CA GLU A 303 33.11 -12.22 -14.72
C GLU A 303 32.60 -13.46 -15.48
N GLY A 304 33.39 -14.53 -15.53
CA GLY A 304 32.97 -15.81 -16.11
C GLY A 304 31.73 -16.40 -15.42
N ASN A 305 31.74 -16.45 -14.08
CA ASN A 305 30.61 -16.93 -13.28
C ASN A 305 29.36 -16.06 -13.45
N TYR A 306 29.52 -14.74 -13.59
CA TYR A 306 28.40 -13.82 -13.86
C TYR A 306 27.68 -14.20 -15.16
N PHE A 307 28.42 -14.50 -16.23
CA PHE A 307 27.83 -14.94 -17.50
C PHE A 307 27.26 -16.36 -17.43
N ALA A 308 27.92 -17.28 -16.71
CA ALA A 308 27.38 -18.63 -16.49
C ALA A 308 26.03 -18.61 -15.76
N VAL A 309 25.87 -17.72 -14.76
CA VAL A 309 24.60 -17.51 -14.06
C VAL A 309 23.53 -16.96 -15.00
N TRP A 310 23.86 -16.07 -15.93
CA TRP A 310 22.92 -15.58 -16.93
C TRP A 310 22.47 -16.67 -17.90
N ASP A 311 23.42 -17.45 -18.44
CA ASP A 311 23.11 -18.56 -19.34
C ASP A 311 22.17 -19.58 -18.64
N TYR A 312 22.49 -19.94 -17.40
CA TYR A 312 21.65 -20.78 -16.55
C TYR A 312 20.27 -20.16 -16.27
N ALA A 313 20.19 -18.86 -15.93
CA ALA A 313 18.92 -18.22 -15.59
C ALA A 313 17.94 -18.20 -16.77
N ILE A 314 18.44 -17.89 -17.97
CA ILE A 314 17.67 -17.87 -19.21
C ILE A 314 17.22 -19.29 -19.58
N ASP A 315 18.11 -20.27 -19.45
CA ASP A 315 17.79 -21.68 -19.66
C ASP A 315 16.70 -22.15 -18.69
N GLN A 316 16.75 -21.73 -17.42
CA GLN A 316 15.78 -22.09 -16.40
C GLN A 316 14.44 -21.35 -16.50
N GLY A 317 14.30 -20.38 -17.39
CA GLY A 317 13.02 -19.70 -17.66
C GLY A 317 12.95 -18.24 -17.23
N PHE A 318 13.97 -17.67 -16.59
CA PHE A 318 14.07 -16.22 -16.38
C PHE A 318 14.58 -15.58 -17.68
N ALA A 319 13.69 -15.50 -18.68
CA ALA A 319 14.02 -15.21 -20.06
C ALA A 319 12.96 -14.32 -20.72
N TYR A 320 13.26 -13.80 -21.91
CA TYR A 320 12.29 -13.13 -22.78
C TYR A 320 11.04 -13.99 -23.00
N GLY A 321 9.86 -13.38 -22.88
CA GLY A 321 8.57 -14.01 -23.21
C GLY A 321 8.11 -15.08 -22.22
N SER A 322 8.78 -15.23 -21.07
CA SER A 322 8.44 -16.23 -20.05
C SER A 322 7.71 -15.60 -18.88
N GLY A 323 6.57 -16.15 -18.47
CA GLY A 323 5.88 -15.78 -17.24
C GLY A 323 6.28 -16.63 -16.03
N MET A 324 7.08 -17.69 -16.25
CA MET A 324 7.43 -18.72 -15.26
C MET A 324 6.21 -19.29 -14.50
N GLY A 325 5.03 -19.31 -15.14
CA GLY A 325 3.76 -19.74 -14.57
C GLY A 325 3.06 -18.63 -13.80
N THR A 326 3.77 -17.97 -12.88
CA THR A 326 3.37 -16.73 -12.21
C THR A 326 4.60 -15.86 -11.96
N ASN A 327 4.43 -14.55 -12.13
CA ASN A 327 5.44 -13.55 -11.82
C ASN A 327 4.91 -12.48 -10.86
N HIS A 328 3.86 -12.77 -10.10
CA HIS A 328 3.31 -11.82 -9.14
C HIS A 328 4.39 -11.34 -8.13
N HIS A 329 4.51 -10.01 -7.95
CA HIS A 329 5.53 -9.36 -7.11
C HIS A 329 7.01 -9.54 -7.54
N TYR A 330 7.29 -9.99 -8.76
CA TYR A 330 8.67 -10.25 -9.20
C TYR A 330 9.60 -9.04 -9.05
N GLY A 331 9.10 -7.82 -9.22
CA GLY A 331 9.93 -6.61 -9.21
C GLY A 331 10.70 -6.43 -7.90
N TYR A 332 10.16 -6.86 -6.76
CA TYR A 332 10.87 -6.78 -5.48
C TYR A 332 12.17 -7.59 -5.45
N GLN A 333 12.28 -8.62 -6.29
CA GLN A 333 13.33 -9.63 -6.27
C GLN A 333 14.36 -9.48 -7.39
N ILE A 334 14.12 -8.57 -8.33
CA ILE A 334 14.99 -8.38 -9.49
C ILE A 334 15.64 -6.99 -9.55
N ARG A 335 15.33 -6.08 -8.61
CA ARG A 335 15.84 -4.70 -8.63
C ARG A 335 17.37 -4.65 -8.75
N LYS A 336 18.10 -5.45 -7.98
CA LYS A 336 19.57 -5.41 -8.01
C LYS A 336 20.13 -6.06 -9.27
N ILE A 337 19.40 -6.94 -9.96
CA ILE A 337 19.81 -7.47 -11.27
C ILE A 337 20.06 -6.34 -12.28
N TYR A 338 19.27 -5.26 -12.24
CA TYR A 338 19.51 -4.09 -13.10
C TYR A 338 20.70 -3.26 -12.64
N THR A 339 20.92 -3.13 -11.33
CA THR A 339 22.14 -2.50 -10.80
C THR A 339 23.40 -3.24 -11.27
N THR A 340 23.40 -4.58 -11.22
CA THR A 340 24.53 -5.39 -11.67
C THR A 340 24.72 -5.31 -13.17
N ALA A 341 23.63 -5.32 -13.95
CA ALA A 341 23.67 -5.14 -15.38
C ALA A 341 24.25 -3.78 -15.77
N TRP A 342 23.95 -2.71 -15.02
CA TRP A 342 24.56 -1.40 -15.24
C TRP A 342 26.07 -1.37 -14.97
N LEU A 343 26.51 -1.99 -13.87
CA LEU A 343 27.93 -2.12 -13.53
C LEU A 343 28.70 -2.94 -14.59
N MET A 344 28.10 -4.03 -15.06
CA MET A 344 28.68 -4.95 -16.04
C MET A 344 28.38 -4.56 -17.49
N ARG A 345 27.74 -3.42 -17.76
CA ARG A 345 27.20 -3.05 -19.09
C ARG A 345 28.24 -3.14 -20.21
N LYS A 346 29.49 -2.73 -19.94
CA LYS A 346 30.58 -2.78 -20.92
C LYS A 346 30.99 -4.22 -21.27
N ALA A 347 31.00 -5.12 -20.28
CA ALA A 347 31.27 -6.54 -20.48
C ALA A 347 30.10 -7.20 -21.23
N ILE A 348 28.86 -6.90 -20.85
CA ILE A 348 27.65 -7.41 -21.52
C ILE A 348 27.65 -7.01 -23.01
N LEU A 349 27.93 -5.74 -23.33
CA LEU A 349 27.94 -5.24 -24.71
C LEU A 349 29.02 -5.86 -25.61
N LYS A 350 30.12 -6.37 -25.01
CA LYS A 350 31.20 -7.05 -25.73
C LYS A 350 31.02 -8.57 -25.82
N SER A 351 30.16 -9.13 -24.99
CA SER A 351 29.94 -10.57 -24.88
C SER A 351 29.11 -11.11 -26.05
N SER A 352 29.34 -12.37 -26.43
CA SER A 352 28.46 -13.10 -27.35
C SER A 352 27.04 -13.30 -26.80
N ARG A 353 26.85 -13.16 -25.48
CA ARG A 353 25.57 -13.31 -24.78
C ARG A 353 24.75 -12.02 -24.73
N ARG A 354 25.24 -10.95 -25.35
CA ARG A 354 24.67 -9.60 -25.28
C ARG A 354 23.17 -9.59 -25.55
N ASP A 355 22.74 -10.17 -26.66
CA ASP A 355 21.37 -10.00 -27.14
C ASP A 355 20.36 -10.74 -26.25
N ASP A 356 20.71 -11.92 -25.74
CA ASP A 356 19.84 -12.70 -24.85
C ASP A 356 19.68 -12.04 -23.47
N ILE A 357 20.78 -11.52 -22.92
CA ILE A 357 20.76 -10.75 -21.66
C ILE A 357 19.93 -9.48 -21.83
N LEU A 358 20.17 -8.70 -22.90
CA LEU A 358 19.44 -7.44 -23.13
C LEU A 358 17.96 -7.67 -23.37
N LYS A 359 17.56 -8.66 -24.17
CA LYS A 359 16.14 -9.01 -24.38
C LYS A 359 15.45 -9.43 -23.08
N THR A 360 16.14 -10.20 -22.24
CA THR A 360 15.62 -10.62 -20.94
C THR A 360 15.44 -9.43 -20.00
N LEU A 361 16.46 -8.57 -19.87
CA LEU A 361 16.39 -7.36 -19.05
C LEU A 361 15.27 -6.42 -19.50
N LEU A 362 15.14 -6.18 -20.82
CA LEU A 362 14.10 -5.34 -21.39
C LEU A 362 12.70 -5.90 -21.07
N PHE A 363 12.48 -7.20 -21.30
CA PHE A 363 11.19 -7.83 -21.02
C PHE A 363 10.81 -7.74 -19.55
N TRP A 364 11.67 -8.21 -18.65
CA TRP A 364 11.39 -8.23 -17.21
C TRP A 364 11.37 -6.82 -16.59
N SER A 365 11.84 -5.78 -17.28
CA SER A 365 11.78 -4.40 -16.76
C SER A 365 10.38 -3.81 -16.83
N ALA A 366 9.49 -4.43 -17.61
CA ALA A 366 8.20 -3.85 -17.99
C ALA A 366 8.30 -2.52 -18.77
N LEU A 367 9.45 -2.19 -19.38
CA LEU A 367 9.63 -0.97 -20.18
C LEU A 367 8.62 -0.85 -21.32
N GLN A 368 8.19 -1.96 -21.89
CA GLN A 368 7.21 -2.03 -22.95
C GLN A 368 5.83 -1.42 -22.58
N GLU A 369 5.49 -1.31 -21.29
CA GLU A 369 4.31 -0.54 -20.82
C GLU A 369 4.36 0.92 -21.29
N THR A 370 5.56 1.50 -21.43
CA THR A 370 5.79 2.92 -21.74
C THR A 370 5.78 3.24 -23.23
N ARG A 371 5.63 2.21 -24.08
CA ARG A 371 5.40 2.37 -25.52
C ARG A 371 4.11 3.14 -25.82
N ARG A 372 3.17 3.17 -24.86
CA ARG A 372 1.94 3.96 -24.86
C ARG A 372 1.86 4.88 -23.63
N PRO A 373 0.98 5.89 -23.61
CA PRO A 373 0.72 6.68 -22.42
C PRO A 373 0.24 5.80 -21.26
N CYS A 374 0.50 6.23 -20.02
CA CYS A 374 -0.10 5.56 -18.86
C CYS A 374 -1.63 5.68 -18.98
N ALA A 375 -2.34 4.56 -18.79
CA ALA A 375 -3.79 4.55 -18.76
C ALA A 375 -4.32 5.40 -17.60
N GLU A 376 -5.46 6.07 -17.79
CA GLU A 376 -6.11 6.87 -16.75
C GLU A 376 -6.55 6.00 -15.55
N ILE A 377 -7.04 4.79 -15.84
CA ILE A 377 -7.37 3.78 -14.84
C ILE A 377 -6.19 2.80 -14.73
N ARG A 378 -5.29 3.08 -13.79
CA ARG A 378 -4.14 2.22 -13.51
C ARG A 378 -3.96 1.92 -12.01
N ASP A 379 -4.56 0.79 -11.63
CA ASP A 379 -4.29 -0.05 -10.45
C ASP A 379 -2.85 -0.01 -9.87
N GLU A 380 -2.53 0.02 -8.57
CA GLU A 380 -1.24 -0.48 -8.03
C GLU A 380 0.01 0.33 -8.48
N MET A 381 -0.14 1.63 -8.73
CA MET A 381 0.95 2.48 -9.25
C MET A 381 2.16 2.61 -8.32
N LEU A 382 1.95 2.67 -7.00
CA LEU A 382 3.03 2.81 -6.00
C LEU A 382 4.05 1.66 -6.09
N ASP A 383 3.57 0.42 -6.26
CA ASP A 383 4.45 -0.74 -6.44
C ASP A 383 5.25 -0.62 -7.73
N SER A 384 4.61 -0.24 -8.83
CA SER A 384 5.28 -0.07 -10.13
C SER A 384 6.38 0.99 -10.07
N TRP A 385 6.15 2.11 -9.39
CA TRP A 385 7.21 3.11 -9.15
C TRP A 385 8.34 2.54 -8.30
N ASN A 386 8.02 1.96 -7.14
CA ASN A 386 9.00 1.50 -6.15
C ASN A 386 9.91 0.35 -6.67
N THR A 387 9.42 -0.42 -7.64
CA THR A 387 10.08 -1.68 -8.03
C THR A 387 10.49 -1.75 -9.49
N LEU A 388 9.79 -1.07 -10.39
CA LEU A 388 10.01 -1.19 -11.84
C LEU A 388 10.54 0.10 -12.47
N LEU A 389 10.37 1.28 -11.87
CA LEU A 389 10.80 2.53 -12.51
C LEU A 389 12.32 2.61 -12.76
N GLN A 390 13.13 2.23 -11.77
CA GLN A 390 14.59 2.17 -11.96
C GLN A 390 15.00 1.07 -12.98
N PRO A 391 14.47 -0.17 -12.90
CA PRO A 391 14.63 -1.15 -13.98
C PRO A 391 14.28 -0.64 -15.37
N LYS A 392 13.15 0.06 -15.54
CA LYS A 392 12.72 0.66 -16.83
C LYS A 392 13.75 1.66 -17.34
N LEU A 393 14.23 2.57 -16.48
CA LEU A 393 15.25 3.56 -16.85
C LEU A 393 16.57 2.89 -17.27
N ILE A 394 17.05 1.92 -16.48
CA ILE A 394 18.28 1.17 -16.79
C ILE A 394 18.11 0.40 -18.10
N ALA A 395 17.00 -0.31 -18.28
CA ALA A 395 16.72 -1.07 -19.48
C ALA A 395 16.66 -0.19 -20.74
N ALA A 396 16.02 0.99 -20.65
CA ALA A 396 16.02 1.98 -21.73
C ALA A 396 17.45 2.41 -22.10
N MET A 397 18.28 2.74 -21.10
CA MET A 397 19.67 3.14 -21.32
C MET A 397 20.58 2.00 -21.81
N MET A 398 20.18 0.74 -21.62
CA MET A 398 20.90 -0.43 -22.12
C MET A 398 20.57 -0.80 -23.57
N ILE A 399 19.60 -0.13 -24.22
CA ILE A 399 19.31 -0.33 -25.65
C ILE A 399 20.54 0.06 -26.48
N PRO A 400 21.10 -0.84 -27.33
CA PRO A 400 22.30 -0.54 -28.12
C PRO A 400 22.08 0.53 -29.19
N ASP A 401 20.90 0.56 -29.79
CA ASP A 401 20.49 1.58 -30.75
C ASP A 401 20.18 2.90 -30.04
N GLU A 402 21.03 3.91 -30.21
CA GLU A 402 20.87 5.20 -29.54
C GLU A 402 19.58 5.93 -29.94
N CYS A 403 19.09 5.78 -31.18
CA CYS A 403 17.82 6.37 -31.57
C CYS A 403 16.65 5.69 -30.85
N GLY A 404 16.69 4.36 -30.73
CA GLY A 404 15.74 3.58 -29.93
C GLY A 404 15.81 3.92 -28.44
N ARG A 405 17.00 4.25 -27.91
CA ARG A 405 17.16 4.75 -26.54
C ARG A 405 16.44 6.07 -26.32
N VAL A 406 16.56 7.03 -27.24
CA VAL A 406 15.80 8.29 -27.19
C VAL A 406 14.30 8.03 -27.22
N GLN A 407 13.82 7.18 -28.13
CA GLN A 407 12.40 6.82 -28.23
C GLN A 407 11.88 6.19 -26.93
N ALA A 408 12.65 5.26 -26.33
CA ALA A 408 12.29 4.62 -25.07
C ALA A 408 12.25 5.60 -23.89
N LEU A 409 13.20 6.53 -23.80
CA LEU A 409 13.22 7.56 -22.75
C LEU A 409 12.10 8.59 -22.93
N GLN A 410 11.75 8.96 -24.16
CA GLN A 410 10.58 9.81 -24.43
C GLN A 410 9.29 9.10 -24.00
N GLY A 411 9.13 7.82 -24.35
CA GLY A 411 8.02 6.99 -23.90
C GLY A 411 7.95 6.88 -22.37
N LEU A 412 9.08 6.63 -21.72
CA LEU A 412 9.18 6.56 -20.26
C LEU A 412 8.87 7.91 -19.59
N SER A 413 9.39 9.02 -20.09
CA SER A 413 9.07 10.36 -19.56
C SER A 413 7.59 10.69 -19.66
N ARG A 414 6.97 10.42 -20.81
CA ARG A 414 5.52 10.57 -21.01
C ARG A 414 4.73 9.67 -20.07
N TRP A 415 5.13 8.41 -19.94
CA TRP A 415 4.47 7.45 -19.05
C TRP A 415 4.58 7.89 -17.59
N VAL A 416 5.76 8.31 -17.12
CA VAL A 416 5.95 8.83 -15.76
C VAL A 416 5.08 10.05 -15.54
N SER A 417 5.08 11.01 -16.47
CA SER A 417 4.25 12.22 -16.40
C SER A 417 2.75 11.88 -16.29
N GLY A 418 2.27 10.92 -17.10
CA GLY A 418 0.88 10.47 -17.04
C GLY A 418 0.56 9.62 -15.80
N SER A 419 1.54 8.90 -15.26
CA SER A 419 1.35 8.04 -14.08
C SER A 419 1.24 8.84 -12.79
N VAL A 420 1.94 9.98 -12.69
CA VAL A 420 1.89 10.91 -11.56
C VAL A 420 0.71 11.85 -11.76
N ASN A 421 -0.49 11.26 -11.77
CA ASN A 421 -1.77 11.96 -11.81
C ASN A 421 -2.65 11.53 -10.64
N CYS A 422 -3.67 12.33 -10.35
CA CYS A 422 -4.68 11.98 -9.36
C CYS A 422 -5.50 10.79 -9.87
N THR A 423 -5.52 9.72 -9.09
CA THR A 423 -6.25 8.50 -9.40
C THR A 423 -7.67 8.54 -8.84
N PRO A 424 -8.69 8.07 -9.57
CA PRO A 424 -10.08 8.08 -9.10
C PRO A 424 -10.32 7.04 -8.01
N GLY A 425 -11.51 7.08 -7.40
CA GLY A 425 -11.98 6.09 -6.41
C GLY A 425 -10.95 5.70 -5.36
N THR A 426 -10.82 4.39 -5.14
CA THR A 426 -9.91 3.78 -4.15
C THR A 426 -8.72 3.05 -4.79
N ILE A 427 -8.52 3.12 -6.11
CA ILE A 427 -7.31 2.57 -6.73
C ILE A 427 -6.04 3.28 -6.22
N GLY A 428 -4.91 2.59 -6.28
CA GLY A 428 -3.62 3.07 -5.79
C GLY A 428 -3.03 4.19 -6.65
N GLY A 429 -2.41 5.16 -5.99
CA GLY A 429 -1.86 6.37 -6.62
C GLY A 429 -2.05 7.61 -5.74
N ILE A 430 -1.76 8.79 -6.29
CA ILE A 430 -1.99 10.07 -5.62
C ILE A 430 -3.48 10.42 -5.69
N LYS A 431 -4.03 11.04 -4.65
CA LYS A 431 -5.39 11.59 -4.60
C LYS A 431 -5.37 13.10 -4.66
N VAL A 432 -6.53 13.68 -4.96
CA VAL A 432 -6.69 15.14 -5.12
C VAL A 432 -6.36 15.94 -3.86
N ASP A 433 -6.42 15.33 -2.68
CA ASP A 433 -6.01 15.93 -1.40
C ASP A 433 -4.53 15.67 -1.07
N GLY A 434 -3.75 15.11 -2.01
CA GLY A 434 -2.34 14.78 -1.83
C GLY A 434 -2.08 13.49 -1.04
N THR A 435 -3.11 12.83 -0.50
CA THR A 435 -2.95 11.49 0.07
C THR A 435 -2.57 10.49 -1.01
N THR A 436 -2.05 9.34 -0.58
CA THR A 436 -1.52 8.31 -1.48
C THR A 436 -2.05 6.95 -1.09
N PHE A 437 -2.57 6.23 -2.07
CA PHE A 437 -3.36 5.03 -1.84
C PHE A 437 -2.60 3.76 -2.19
N HIS A 438 -2.79 2.76 -1.34
CA HIS A 438 -2.50 1.36 -1.61
C HIS A 438 -3.48 0.50 -0.79
N HIS A 439 -3.75 -0.73 -1.22
CA HIS A 439 -4.75 -1.61 -0.58
C HIS A 439 -6.13 -0.94 -0.36
N GLY A 440 -6.58 -0.12 -1.32
CA GLY A 440 -7.91 0.50 -1.26
C GLY A 440 -8.08 1.62 -0.23
N GLY A 441 -6.99 2.19 0.32
CA GLY A 441 -7.07 3.30 1.28
C GLY A 441 -5.78 4.12 1.39
N PHE A 442 -5.84 5.23 2.14
CA PHE A 442 -4.68 6.08 2.42
C PHE A 442 -3.62 5.30 3.22
N TYR A 443 -2.43 5.12 2.65
CA TYR A 443 -1.41 4.24 3.22
C TYR A 443 0.04 4.78 3.10
N PRO A 444 0.46 5.67 4.02
CA PRO A 444 1.80 6.28 4.02
C PRO A 444 2.99 5.32 3.92
N ALA A 445 2.90 4.12 4.52
CA ALA A 445 4.02 3.16 4.52
C ALA A 445 4.35 2.59 3.13
N TYR A 446 3.38 2.54 2.21
CA TYR A 446 3.62 2.18 0.81
C TYR A 446 4.06 3.38 -0.02
N THR A 447 3.73 4.59 0.43
CA THR A 447 4.13 5.85 -0.20
C THR A 447 5.63 6.08 -0.07
N THR A 448 6.18 5.79 1.11
CA THR A 448 7.62 5.89 1.35
C THR A 448 8.40 4.95 0.44
N GLY A 449 9.48 5.44 -0.13
CA GLY A 449 10.25 4.72 -1.15
C GLY A 449 9.64 4.78 -2.55
N ALA A 450 8.32 4.64 -2.70
CA ALA A 450 7.66 4.76 -4.01
C ALA A 450 7.80 6.17 -4.59
N LEU A 451 7.39 7.21 -3.84
CA LEU A 451 7.54 8.61 -4.29
C LEU A 451 9.02 8.99 -4.41
N ALA A 452 9.87 8.51 -3.51
CA ALA A 452 11.31 8.74 -3.58
C ALA A 452 11.93 8.19 -4.87
N THR A 453 11.46 7.02 -5.35
CA THR A 453 11.94 6.43 -6.62
C THR A 453 11.52 7.29 -7.82
N VAL A 454 10.35 7.94 -7.78
CA VAL A 454 9.97 8.94 -8.79
C VAL A 454 10.86 10.18 -8.68
N GLY A 455 11.18 10.64 -7.46
CA GLY A 455 12.16 11.70 -7.21
C GLY A 455 13.56 11.40 -7.76
N ASP A 456 14.02 10.15 -7.62
CA ASP A 456 15.26 9.67 -8.23
C ASP A 456 15.19 9.74 -9.76
N TYR A 457 14.09 9.31 -10.39
CA TYR A 457 13.91 9.45 -11.85
C TYR A 457 13.97 10.91 -12.30
N VAL A 458 13.28 11.81 -11.59
CA VAL A 458 13.34 13.26 -11.85
C VAL A 458 14.77 13.78 -11.74
N ALA A 459 15.52 13.38 -10.70
CA ALA A 459 16.91 13.78 -10.53
C ALA A 459 17.82 13.27 -11.66
N MET A 460 17.65 12.01 -12.09
CA MET A 460 18.41 11.42 -13.18
C MET A 460 18.20 12.16 -14.50
N THR A 461 17.00 12.66 -14.74
CA THR A 461 16.57 13.26 -16.01
C THR A 461 16.51 14.78 -16.00
N SER A 462 16.69 15.45 -14.86
CA SER A 462 16.62 16.91 -14.73
C SER A 462 17.57 17.63 -15.69
N GLY A 463 17.10 18.68 -16.36
CA GLY A 463 17.88 19.42 -17.37
C GLY A 463 18.02 18.70 -18.72
N THR A 464 17.23 17.67 -18.98
CA THR A 464 17.15 16.98 -20.28
C THR A 464 15.72 17.01 -20.84
N GLU A 465 15.50 16.64 -22.10
CA GLU A 465 14.15 16.46 -22.65
C GLU A 465 13.36 15.31 -22.01
N PHE A 466 14.01 14.45 -21.22
CA PHE A 466 13.43 13.24 -20.62
C PHE A 466 12.91 13.44 -19.18
N VAL A 467 13.00 14.68 -18.65
CA VAL A 467 12.41 15.02 -17.34
C VAL A 467 10.88 14.98 -17.43
N PRO A 468 10.16 14.53 -16.38
CA PRO A 468 8.71 14.60 -16.36
C PRO A 468 8.20 16.04 -16.49
N SER A 469 6.96 16.18 -16.97
CA SER A 469 6.33 17.49 -17.15
C SER A 469 6.30 18.31 -15.86
N LEU A 470 6.18 19.63 -15.99
CA LEU A 470 6.12 20.55 -14.85
C LEU A 470 4.90 20.23 -13.96
N GLU A 471 3.77 19.89 -14.58
CA GLU A 471 2.52 19.52 -13.91
C GLU A 471 2.69 18.25 -13.08
N ALA A 472 3.31 17.21 -13.65
CA ALA A 472 3.60 15.97 -12.93
C ALA A 472 4.53 16.20 -11.75
N ARG A 473 5.58 17.03 -11.91
CA ARG A 473 6.50 17.38 -10.81
C ARG A 473 5.83 18.21 -9.72
N ARG A 474 4.92 19.12 -10.08
CA ARG A 474 4.09 19.87 -9.11
C ARG A 474 3.15 18.96 -8.33
N LEU A 475 2.52 17.98 -8.98
CA LEU A 475 1.65 17.03 -8.29
C LEU A 475 2.45 16.07 -7.38
N LEU A 476 3.64 15.66 -7.82
CA LEU A 476 4.56 14.91 -6.97
C LEU A 476 4.96 15.74 -5.74
N ALA A 477 5.29 17.02 -5.93
CA ALA A 477 5.61 17.93 -4.84
C ALA A 477 4.43 18.06 -3.85
N SER A 478 3.18 18.16 -4.33
CA SER A 478 2.01 18.23 -3.43
C SER A 478 1.83 16.97 -2.59
N ALA A 479 2.15 15.78 -3.11
CA ALA A 479 2.13 14.55 -2.33
C ALA A 479 3.22 14.54 -1.22
N PHE A 480 4.41 15.06 -1.51
CA PHE A 480 5.45 15.26 -0.50
C PHE A 480 5.06 16.32 0.54
N THR A 481 4.42 17.42 0.13
CA THR A 481 3.86 18.43 1.04
C THR A 481 2.79 17.84 1.95
N ALA A 482 1.89 17.00 1.43
CA ALA A 482 0.93 16.27 2.27
C ALA A 482 1.66 15.38 3.29
N MET A 483 2.66 14.61 2.86
CA MET A 483 3.47 13.78 3.76
C MET A 483 4.19 14.55 4.85
N ARG A 484 4.72 15.73 4.52
CA ARG A 484 5.26 16.67 5.49
C ARG A 484 4.21 17.12 6.50
N ASN A 485 3.00 17.46 6.03
CA ASN A 485 1.94 17.98 6.89
C ASN A 485 1.45 16.94 7.89
N TYR A 486 1.22 15.69 7.46
CA TYR A 486 0.76 14.60 8.33
C TYR A 486 1.86 13.91 9.16
N SER A 487 3.10 14.44 9.14
CA SER A 487 4.25 13.91 9.92
C SER A 487 4.82 14.94 10.89
N ASN A 488 5.38 14.50 12.02
CA ASN A 488 6.07 15.35 12.99
C ASN A 488 7.25 14.64 13.68
N LEU A 489 8.52 15.00 13.45
CA LEU A 489 9.05 15.72 12.28
C LEU A 489 8.91 14.86 11.01
N ILE A 490 9.32 13.59 11.11
CA ILE A 490 9.28 12.58 10.05
C ILE A 490 8.32 11.43 10.33
N GLU A 491 7.81 11.33 11.56
CA GLU A 491 6.94 10.24 12.02
C GLU A 491 5.48 10.66 11.92
N TRP A 492 4.59 9.76 11.49
CA TRP A 492 3.15 9.99 11.56
C TRP A 492 2.53 9.26 12.75
N SER A 493 1.27 9.59 13.03
CA SER A 493 0.54 9.06 14.18
C SER A 493 0.14 7.60 14.01
N THR A 494 -0.26 6.95 15.12
CA THR A 494 -0.67 5.55 15.13
C THR A 494 -1.91 5.28 14.26
N GLY A 495 -2.81 6.27 14.15
CA GLY A 495 -4.01 6.21 13.30
C GLY A 495 -3.72 6.26 11.79
N LEU A 496 -2.51 6.70 11.39
CA LEU A 496 -2.03 6.68 10.00
C LEU A 496 -1.02 5.55 9.74
N GLY A 497 -0.73 4.71 10.75
CA GLY A 497 0.28 3.66 10.67
C GLY A 497 -0.09 2.45 9.81
N GLY A 498 -1.34 2.35 9.32
CA GLY A 498 -1.85 1.12 8.69
C GLY A 498 -1.64 -0.07 9.62
N ARG A 499 -1.10 -1.18 9.08
CA ARG A 499 -0.74 -2.36 9.88
C ARG A 499 0.53 -2.23 10.75
N HIS A 500 1.19 -1.06 10.77
CA HIS A 500 2.40 -0.81 11.55
C HIS A 500 2.25 0.43 12.45
N PRO A 501 1.30 0.42 13.42
CA PRO A 501 0.90 1.58 14.21
C PRO A 501 2.06 2.33 14.90
N PHE A 502 3.13 1.62 15.29
CA PHE A 502 4.26 2.20 16.01
C PHE A 502 5.52 2.43 15.14
N GLY A 503 5.50 2.09 13.85
CA GLY A 503 6.70 2.07 13.00
C GLY A 503 6.81 3.16 11.92
N GLY A 504 5.74 3.91 11.66
CA GLY A 504 5.62 4.76 10.47
C GLY A 504 6.46 6.05 10.49
N LYS A 505 7.30 6.24 9.46
CA LYS A 505 8.11 7.45 9.24
C LYS A 505 8.63 7.59 7.82
N MET A 506 9.02 8.80 7.44
CA MET A 506 9.83 9.05 6.23
C MET A 506 11.20 8.39 6.34
N GLY A 507 11.66 7.77 5.25
CA GLY A 507 13.02 7.29 5.08
C GLY A 507 13.98 8.37 4.56
N GLY A 508 15.28 8.06 4.55
CA GLY A 508 16.29 8.99 4.01
C GLY A 508 16.11 9.29 2.52
N ALA A 509 15.61 8.33 1.74
CA ALA A 509 15.30 8.52 0.32
C ALA A 509 14.14 9.51 0.13
N ASP A 510 13.10 9.44 0.97
CA ASP A 510 11.98 10.39 0.91
C ASP A 510 12.43 11.81 1.24
N ILE A 511 13.30 11.98 2.24
CA ILE A 511 13.88 13.28 2.59
C ILE A 511 14.73 13.81 1.44
N LYS A 512 15.60 12.97 0.84
CA LYS A 512 16.42 13.36 -0.32
C LYS A 512 15.56 13.82 -1.50
N ALA A 513 14.39 13.22 -1.70
CA ALA A 513 13.48 13.56 -2.80
C ALA A 513 12.98 15.02 -2.75
N PHE A 514 12.85 15.63 -1.57
CA PHE A 514 12.56 17.07 -1.46
C PHE A 514 13.64 17.92 -2.14
N ALA A 515 14.92 17.61 -1.89
CA ALA A 515 16.03 18.31 -2.54
C ALA A 515 16.10 18.04 -4.06
N GLN A 516 15.85 16.79 -4.47
CA GLN A 516 15.83 16.41 -5.88
C GLN A 516 14.75 17.14 -6.67
N LEU A 517 13.55 17.26 -6.10
CA LEU A 517 12.45 18.01 -6.71
C LEU A 517 12.74 19.51 -6.73
N ALA A 518 13.28 20.05 -5.63
CA ALA A 518 13.69 21.45 -5.59
C ALA A 518 14.66 21.78 -6.73
N LEU A 519 15.70 20.95 -6.92
CA LEU A 519 16.71 21.11 -7.97
C LEU A 519 16.22 20.73 -9.38
N SER A 520 14.97 20.30 -9.53
CA SER A 520 14.39 20.03 -10.86
C SER A 520 13.88 21.30 -11.56
N GLY A 521 13.97 22.45 -10.90
CA GLY A 521 13.48 23.75 -11.34
C GLY A 521 12.46 24.32 -10.36
N ASP A 522 12.03 25.56 -10.57
CA ASP A 522 11.02 26.19 -9.71
C ASP A 522 9.62 25.63 -9.96
N LEU A 523 9.09 24.89 -8.98
CA LEU A 523 7.75 24.32 -9.02
C LEU A 523 6.71 25.28 -8.44
N SER A 524 7.12 26.33 -7.72
CA SER A 524 6.23 27.32 -7.10
C SER A 524 5.60 28.29 -8.11
N GLY A 525 6.21 28.45 -9.30
CA GLY A 525 5.76 29.39 -10.32
C GLY A 525 6.26 30.83 -10.14
N GLN A 526 7.26 31.04 -9.28
CA GLN A 526 7.87 32.34 -9.02
C GLN A 526 8.99 32.72 -10.01
N GLY A 527 9.39 31.81 -10.91
CA GLY A 527 10.39 32.03 -11.94
C GLY A 527 11.84 31.91 -11.46
N GLY A 528 12.10 31.15 -10.38
CA GLY A 528 13.45 30.94 -9.85
C GLY A 528 14.24 29.78 -10.49
N ASP A 529 15.51 29.65 -10.13
CA ASP A 529 16.39 28.56 -10.59
C ASP A 529 16.00 27.19 -10.01
N PHE A 530 15.39 27.17 -8.82
CA PHE A 530 14.98 25.96 -8.08
C PHE A 530 13.85 26.29 -7.11
N ASP A 531 13.08 25.29 -6.67
CA ASP A 531 11.99 25.50 -5.71
C ASP A 531 12.54 25.75 -4.28
N ARG A 532 12.42 27.00 -3.82
CA ARG A 532 12.95 27.41 -2.50
C ARG A 532 12.13 26.89 -1.32
N LEU A 533 10.84 26.58 -1.51
CA LEU A 533 9.98 26.05 -0.45
C LEU A 533 10.31 24.58 -0.17
N LEU A 534 10.46 23.77 -1.22
CA LEU A 534 10.90 22.38 -1.09
C LEU A 534 12.33 22.29 -0.53
N ALA A 535 13.22 23.21 -0.93
CA ALA A 535 14.56 23.31 -0.36
C ALA A 535 14.52 23.65 1.15
N ALA A 536 13.66 24.57 1.57
CA ALA A 536 13.48 24.92 2.98
C ALA A 536 12.92 23.72 3.78
N ASP A 537 11.94 23.00 3.23
CA ASP A 537 11.41 21.77 3.82
C ASP A 537 12.47 20.67 3.96
N TYR A 538 13.30 20.48 2.92
CA TYR A 538 14.45 19.58 2.99
C TYR A 538 15.40 19.93 4.13
N LEU A 539 15.79 21.21 4.24
CA LEU A 539 16.68 21.68 5.31
C LEU A 539 16.09 21.45 6.70
N ARG A 540 14.77 21.63 6.87
CA ARG A 540 14.05 21.34 8.12
C ARG A 540 14.09 19.85 8.45
N LEU A 541 13.79 18.99 7.48
CA LEU A 541 13.77 17.52 7.64
C LEU A 541 15.16 16.94 7.89
N MET A 542 16.21 17.57 7.34
CA MET A 542 17.60 17.21 7.63
C MET A 542 18.01 17.49 9.08
N ASN A 543 17.28 18.36 9.79
CA ASN A 543 17.46 18.65 11.21
C ASN A 543 18.93 18.90 11.59
N GLY A 544 19.58 19.82 10.88
CA GLY A 544 20.98 20.19 11.10
C GLY A 544 22.02 19.27 10.47
N LYS A 545 21.64 18.10 9.94
CA LYS A 545 22.55 17.24 9.18
C LYS A 545 23.02 17.93 7.90
N ASN A 546 24.24 17.62 7.49
CA ASN A 546 24.85 18.24 6.31
C ASN A 546 24.83 17.31 5.10
N SER A 547 24.70 17.89 3.90
CA SER A 547 24.79 17.22 2.60
C SER A 547 25.27 18.25 1.56
N PRO A 548 25.70 17.83 0.36
CA PRO A 548 25.98 18.75 -0.75
C PRO A 548 24.80 19.69 -1.04
N GLU A 549 23.58 19.16 -1.10
CA GLU A 549 22.36 19.92 -1.37
C GLU A 549 22.05 20.90 -0.24
N ALA A 550 22.22 20.48 1.02
CA ALA A 550 21.99 21.36 2.17
C ALA A 550 22.98 22.54 2.21
N ARG A 551 24.25 22.31 1.83
CA ARG A 551 25.24 23.40 1.70
C ARG A 551 24.86 24.35 0.58
N LEU A 552 24.54 23.81 -0.59
CA LEU A 552 24.10 24.59 -1.75
C LEU A 552 22.90 25.48 -1.41
N PHE A 553 21.86 24.94 -0.77
CA PHE A 553 20.67 25.71 -0.41
C PHE A 553 20.97 26.82 0.60
N LYS A 554 21.82 26.55 1.60
CA LYS A 554 22.25 27.56 2.58
C LYS A 554 23.09 28.67 1.94
N GLU A 555 24.01 28.32 1.04
CA GLU A 555 24.81 29.27 0.26
C GLU A 555 23.92 30.15 -0.63
N LYS A 556 22.81 29.60 -1.14
CA LYS A 556 21.76 30.32 -1.87
C LYS A 556 20.75 31.04 -0.95
N GLY A 557 21.05 31.19 0.33
CA GLY A 557 20.25 31.95 1.29
C GLY A 557 18.91 31.31 1.66
N VAL A 558 18.75 29.99 1.49
CA VAL A 558 17.56 29.27 1.95
C VAL A 558 17.74 28.89 3.42
N HIS A 559 16.75 29.21 4.24
CA HIS A 559 16.69 28.81 5.64
C HIS A 559 15.78 27.58 5.81
N PRO A 560 16.01 26.74 6.83
CA PRO A 560 15.07 25.67 7.18
C PRO A 560 13.65 26.24 7.32
N ALA A 561 12.67 25.54 6.75
CA ALA A 561 11.27 25.90 6.93
C ALA A 561 10.88 25.82 8.42
N GLU A 562 9.94 26.65 8.82
CA GLU A 562 9.25 26.49 10.10
C GLU A 562 8.35 25.24 10.07
N ALA A 563 7.93 24.78 11.25
CA ALA A 563 6.95 23.70 11.33
C ALA A 563 5.62 24.12 10.65
N PRO A 564 4.97 23.25 9.85
CA PRO A 564 3.72 23.60 9.18
C PRO A 564 2.63 23.97 10.19
N GLN A 565 1.89 25.04 9.89
CA GLN A 565 0.81 25.59 10.70
C GLN A 565 -0.53 25.44 9.97
N GLY A 566 -1.62 25.21 10.71
CA GLY A 566 -2.98 25.21 10.17
C GLY A 566 -3.74 23.89 10.40
N PHE A 567 -4.79 23.68 9.60
CA PHE A 567 -5.59 22.47 9.57
C PHE A 567 -5.61 21.90 8.14
N PHE A 568 -5.25 20.63 7.98
CA PHE A 568 -5.19 19.94 6.69
C PHE A 568 -6.24 18.83 6.64
N VAL A 569 -7.12 18.85 5.63
CA VAL A 569 -8.20 17.87 5.44
C VAL A 569 -7.75 16.76 4.49
N TYR A 570 -7.84 15.51 4.95
CA TYR A 570 -7.46 14.31 4.20
C TYR A 570 -8.60 13.27 4.26
N ASN A 571 -9.77 13.62 3.72
CA ASN A 571 -10.97 12.77 3.82
C ASN A 571 -10.93 11.53 2.93
N TYR A 572 -10.04 11.46 1.94
CA TYR A 572 -9.68 10.17 1.33
C TYR A 572 -9.07 9.19 2.36
N GLY A 573 -8.46 9.72 3.43
CA GLY A 573 -8.03 8.95 4.60
C GLY A 573 -8.95 9.06 5.82
N ALA A 574 -10.14 9.66 5.69
CA ALA A 574 -11.02 10.03 6.80
C ALA A 574 -10.25 10.67 7.98
N ALA A 575 -9.31 11.56 7.65
CA ALA A 575 -8.35 12.12 8.58
C ALA A 575 -8.24 13.64 8.45
N GLY A 576 -7.81 14.29 9.53
CA GLY A 576 -7.45 15.70 9.55
C GLY A 576 -6.24 15.94 10.44
N ILE A 577 -5.43 16.92 10.08
CA ILE A 577 -4.19 17.25 10.79
C ILE A 577 -4.26 18.69 11.26
N HIS A 578 -4.28 18.90 12.57
CA HIS A 578 -4.26 20.23 13.18
C HIS A 578 -2.89 20.53 13.76
N ARG A 579 -2.30 21.68 13.45
CA ARG A 579 -0.93 22.03 13.84
C ARG A 579 -0.84 23.47 14.32
N ARG A 580 -0.18 23.67 15.48
CA ARG A 580 0.48 24.92 15.84
C ARG A 580 1.88 24.66 16.38
N ASP A 581 2.74 25.68 16.34
CA ASP A 581 4.12 25.60 16.78
C ASP A 581 4.80 24.33 16.22
N ASN A 582 5.43 23.53 17.08
CA ASN A 582 6.03 22.25 16.73
C ASN A 582 5.21 21.01 17.14
N TRP A 583 3.93 21.19 17.51
CA TRP A 583 3.02 20.07 17.78
C TRP A 583 2.09 19.77 16.60
N MET A 584 1.55 18.56 16.59
CA MET A 584 0.60 18.06 15.61
C MET A 584 -0.48 17.24 16.31
N VAL A 585 -1.74 17.47 15.98
CA VAL A 585 -2.86 16.59 16.34
C VAL A 585 -3.33 15.86 15.09
N THR A 586 -3.36 14.54 15.15
CA THR A 586 -4.04 13.73 14.14
C THR A 586 -5.43 13.34 14.61
N LEU A 587 -6.41 13.72 13.81
CA LEU A 587 -7.79 13.31 13.91
C LEU A 587 -8.01 12.17 12.91
N LYS A 588 -8.51 11.01 13.36
CA LYS A 588 -8.76 9.88 12.45
C LYS A 588 -10.08 9.19 12.76
N THR A 589 -10.86 9.01 11.70
CA THR A 589 -12.11 8.25 11.70
C THR A 589 -12.15 7.23 10.55
N PHE A 590 -13.29 6.59 10.32
CA PHE A 590 -13.53 5.61 9.27
C PHE A 590 -15.00 5.61 8.85
N ASN A 591 -15.29 5.15 7.65
CA ASN A 591 -16.63 5.19 7.05
C ASN A 591 -16.82 4.01 6.07
N THR A 592 -17.82 4.08 5.19
CA THR A 592 -18.09 3.06 4.17
C THR A 592 -17.03 2.99 3.07
N ASN A 593 -16.18 4.01 2.91
CA ASN A 593 -15.10 4.06 1.91
C ASN A 593 -13.74 3.72 2.52
N VAL A 594 -13.47 4.27 3.70
CA VAL A 594 -12.18 4.19 4.39
C VAL A 594 -12.24 3.16 5.51
N TRP A 595 -11.36 2.16 5.47
CA TRP A 595 -11.25 1.16 6.53
C TRP A 595 -10.66 1.74 7.82
N GLY A 596 -11.07 1.20 8.97
CA GLY A 596 -10.63 1.67 10.30
C GLY A 596 -9.21 1.25 10.65
N SER A 597 -8.80 0.05 10.22
CA SER A 597 -7.44 -0.47 10.36
C SER A 597 -7.18 -1.56 9.33
N GLU A 598 -5.90 -1.79 9.01
CA GLU A 598 -5.47 -2.99 8.29
C GLU A 598 -4.83 -3.95 9.28
N ILE A 599 -5.34 -5.17 9.35
CA ILE A 599 -4.85 -6.21 10.27
C ILE A 599 -4.53 -7.47 9.46
N TYR A 600 -3.30 -7.97 9.58
CA TYR A 600 -2.83 -9.20 8.94
C TYR A 600 -2.69 -10.34 9.97
N ALA A 601 -2.30 -11.52 9.52
CA ALA A 601 -2.10 -12.68 10.41
C ALA A 601 -1.02 -12.43 11.48
N LYS A 602 -0.04 -11.57 11.19
CA LYS A 602 1.10 -11.26 12.06
C LYS A 602 1.44 -9.77 12.11
N ASP A 603 0.46 -8.89 11.89
CA ASP A 603 0.65 -7.44 11.97
C ASP A 603 -0.63 -6.77 12.48
N ASN A 604 -0.50 -5.78 13.36
CA ASN A 604 -1.58 -4.97 13.92
C ASN A 604 -2.72 -5.75 14.57
N ARG A 605 -2.40 -6.87 15.23
CA ARG A 605 -3.41 -7.83 15.74
C ARG A 605 -4.47 -7.20 16.65
N TYR A 606 -4.13 -6.14 17.36
CA TYR A 606 -5.03 -5.43 18.30
C TYR A 606 -5.49 -4.05 17.79
N GLY A 607 -5.26 -3.73 16.51
CA GLY A 607 -5.50 -2.42 15.92
C GLY A 607 -6.96 -2.04 15.66
N ARG A 608 -7.94 -2.76 16.22
CA ARG A 608 -9.38 -2.53 15.95
C ARG A 608 -9.74 -1.05 16.10
N TYR A 609 -9.28 -0.42 17.18
CA TYR A 609 -9.73 0.92 17.55
C TYR A 609 -8.91 2.10 16.97
N GLN A 610 -8.00 1.88 16.01
CA GLN A 610 -7.14 2.94 15.44
C GLN A 610 -7.89 4.18 14.94
N SER A 611 -9.12 3.99 14.46
CA SER A 611 -9.93 5.03 13.81
C SER A 611 -11.28 5.28 14.48
N TYR A 612 -11.48 4.92 15.75
CA TYR A 612 -12.77 5.14 16.45
C TYR A 612 -12.92 6.60 16.92
N GLY A 613 -12.61 7.57 16.05
CA GLY A 613 -12.57 9.00 16.36
C GLY A 613 -11.38 9.39 17.23
N SER A 614 -10.18 8.92 16.86
CA SER A 614 -8.96 9.19 17.63
C SER A 614 -8.51 10.64 17.47
N VAL A 615 -7.95 11.20 18.54
CA VAL A 615 -7.42 12.56 18.66
C VAL A 615 -6.02 12.45 19.26
N GLN A 616 -5.03 12.14 18.43
CA GLN A 616 -3.67 11.88 18.89
C GLN A 616 -2.82 13.15 18.85
N ILE A 617 -2.35 13.61 20.01
CA ILE A 617 -1.45 14.77 20.13
C ILE A 617 0.00 14.31 20.13
N MET A 618 0.79 14.78 19.17
CA MET A 618 2.23 14.54 19.05
C MET A 618 3.01 15.85 19.17
N GLY A 619 3.89 15.93 20.16
CA GLY A 619 4.90 16.98 20.27
C GLY A 619 6.13 16.71 19.40
N TYR A 620 7.15 17.53 19.57
CA TYR A 620 8.46 17.40 18.93
C TYR A 620 9.45 16.62 19.82
N PRO A 621 10.40 15.84 19.27
CA PRO A 621 10.62 15.55 17.85
C PRO A 621 9.92 14.30 17.30
N SER A 622 9.28 13.50 18.17
CA SER A 622 8.82 12.16 17.79
C SER A 622 7.60 11.69 18.57
N ARG A 623 6.96 10.64 18.01
CA ARG A 623 5.85 9.92 18.61
C ARG A 623 6.25 9.30 19.96
N LYS A 624 7.44 8.71 20.03
CA LYS A 624 8.02 8.17 21.28
C LYS A 624 8.36 9.27 22.29
N ALA A 625 8.82 10.43 21.83
CA ALA A 625 9.05 11.58 22.71
C ALA A 625 7.75 12.17 23.28
N SER A 626 6.61 11.82 22.67
CA SER A 626 5.25 12.19 23.12
C SER A 626 4.55 11.07 23.92
N GLY A 627 5.26 10.01 24.29
CA GLY A 627 4.75 8.94 25.18
C GLY A 627 3.99 7.81 24.51
N TYR A 628 3.98 7.73 23.17
CA TYR A 628 3.34 6.64 22.44
C TYR A 628 4.36 5.53 22.15
N VAL A 629 4.47 4.57 23.06
CA VAL A 629 5.33 3.39 22.94
C VAL A 629 4.47 2.12 22.96
N GLU A 630 4.89 1.08 22.24
CA GLU A 630 4.11 -0.16 22.10
C GLU A 630 4.16 -1.04 23.36
N GLU A 631 5.34 -1.09 24.01
CA GLU A 631 5.58 -1.96 25.16
C GLU A 631 4.66 -1.58 26.33
N GLY A 632 3.70 -2.45 26.66
CA GLY A 632 2.67 -2.20 27.68
C GLY A 632 1.50 -1.32 27.24
N TRP A 633 1.38 -0.97 25.95
CA TRP A 633 0.30 -0.12 25.44
C TRP A 633 -1.07 -0.78 25.60
N ASP A 634 -2.04 -0.08 26.19
CA ASP A 634 -3.43 -0.54 26.21
C ASP A 634 -4.11 -0.20 24.88
N TRP A 635 -4.23 -1.20 24.02
CA TRP A 635 -4.82 -1.11 22.68
C TRP A 635 -6.30 -0.67 22.68
N ASN A 636 -7.00 -0.79 23.81
CA ASN A 636 -8.37 -0.29 23.96
C ASN A 636 -8.44 1.24 24.10
N ARG A 637 -7.34 1.87 24.53
CA ARG A 637 -7.31 3.26 25.01
C ARG A 637 -6.48 4.18 24.13
N LEU A 638 -6.71 4.15 22.82
CA LEU A 638 -6.14 5.18 21.94
C LEU A 638 -6.79 6.54 22.25
N PRO A 639 -6.04 7.63 22.49
CA PRO A 639 -6.62 8.93 22.86
C PRO A 639 -7.70 9.42 21.89
N GLY A 640 -8.78 9.97 22.46
CA GLY A 640 -9.97 10.46 21.75
C GLY A 640 -11.02 9.39 21.41
N THR A 641 -10.63 8.11 21.35
CA THR A 641 -11.55 7.05 20.94
C THR A 641 -12.61 6.76 22.00
N THR A 642 -13.78 6.29 21.55
CA THR A 642 -14.79 5.65 22.42
C THR A 642 -14.86 4.18 22.03
N THR A 643 -14.61 3.29 22.99
CA THR A 643 -14.34 1.87 22.76
C THR A 643 -14.98 1.00 23.84
N ILE A 644 -15.12 -0.30 23.58
CA ILE A 644 -15.42 -1.30 24.60
C ILE A 644 -14.07 -1.87 25.06
N HIS A 645 -13.78 -1.81 26.36
CA HIS A 645 -12.50 -2.25 26.93
C HIS A 645 -12.45 -3.78 27.01
N LEU A 646 -11.82 -4.40 26.03
CA LEU A 646 -11.76 -5.85 25.86
C LEU A 646 -10.42 -6.43 26.32
N PRO A 647 -10.42 -7.67 26.85
CA PRO A 647 -9.22 -8.51 26.89
C PRO A 647 -8.60 -8.66 25.49
N LEU A 648 -7.27 -8.75 25.40
CA LEU A 648 -6.57 -8.81 24.12
C LEU A 648 -7.03 -9.99 23.24
N GLU A 649 -7.40 -11.12 23.84
CA GLU A 649 -7.95 -12.30 23.15
C GLU A 649 -9.25 -12.00 22.39
N LEU A 650 -10.08 -11.11 22.93
CA LEU A 650 -11.33 -10.67 22.29
C LEU A 650 -11.13 -9.48 21.37
N LEU A 651 -10.14 -8.63 21.66
CA LEU A 651 -9.76 -7.49 20.81
C LEU A 651 -9.07 -7.95 19.51
N ASP A 652 -8.31 -9.05 19.57
CA ASP A 652 -7.61 -9.66 18.45
C ASP A 652 -8.51 -9.81 17.21
N ASN A 653 -7.91 -9.68 16.03
CA ASN A 653 -8.63 -9.88 14.78
C ASN A 653 -9.22 -11.32 14.74
N PRO A 654 -10.55 -11.46 14.59
CA PRO A 654 -11.20 -12.77 14.62
C PRO A 654 -10.93 -13.63 13.39
N ARG A 655 -10.32 -13.08 12.33
CA ARG A 655 -10.01 -13.80 11.08
C ARG A 655 -8.60 -14.39 11.12
N ALA A 656 -8.46 -15.55 10.47
CA ALA A 656 -7.15 -16.17 10.22
C ALA A 656 -6.29 -15.34 9.25
N GLY A 657 -6.92 -14.65 8.30
CA GLY A 657 -6.27 -13.76 7.33
C GLY A 657 -6.52 -12.28 7.59
N THR A 658 -6.53 -11.49 6.53
CA THR A 658 -6.67 -10.04 6.57
C THR A 658 -8.06 -9.57 7.01
N LEU A 659 -8.10 -8.52 7.83
CA LEU A 659 -9.30 -7.76 8.14
C LEU A 659 -9.04 -6.27 7.91
N MET A 660 -9.89 -5.65 7.09
CA MET A 660 -9.98 -4.20 6.89
C MET A 660 -11.43 -3.78 7.08
N ALA A 661 -11.84 -3.63 8.35
CA ALA A 661 -13.23 -3.34 8.69
C ALA A 661 -13.61 -1.91 8.26
N ARG A 662 -14.78 -1.77 7.65
CA ARG A 662 -15.41 -0.49 7.31
C ARG A 662 -16.68 -0.32 8.13
N SER A 663 -17.09 0.94 8.33
CA SER A 663 -18.39 1.24 8.95
C SER A 663 -19.51 1.05 7.93
N THR A 664 -20.76 0.95 8.40
CA THR A 664 -21.95 1.11 7.56
C THR A 664 -22.43 2.57 7.50
N GLU A 665 -21.83 3.46 8.29
CA GLU A 665 -22.14 4.89 8.33
C GLU A 665 -21.28 5.67 7.33
N ASN A 666 -21.91 6.60 6.60
CA ASN A 666 -21.24 7.46 5.62
C ASN A 666 -20.63 8.72 6.26
N PHE A 667 -21.35 9.33 7.22
CA PHE A 667 -20.95 10.59 7.82
C PHE A 667 -19.84 10.43 8.85
N ALA A 668 -18.60 10.37 8.35
CA ALA A 668 -17.41 10.47 9.17
C ALA A 668 -16.23 11.05 8.40
N GLY A 669 -15.65 12.14 8.92
CA GLY A 669 -14.45 12.78 8.37
C GLY A 669 -14.12 14.09 9.08
N THR A 670 -13.47 14.99 8.36
CA THR A 670 -13.02 16.29 8.88
C THR A 670 -13.39 17.45 7.96
N SER A 671 -13.35 18.67 8.49
CA SER A 671 -13.53 19.90 7.73
C SER A 671 -12.61 20.98 8.29
N SER A 672 -12.41 22.05 7.52
CA SER A 672 -11.61 23.21 7.93
C SER A 672 -12.24 24.51 7.48
N LEU A 673 -11.85 25.59 8.15
CA LEU A 673 -12.08 26.98 7.75
C LEU A 673 -10.73 27.68 7.62
N GLU A 674 -10.50 28.30 6.46
CA GLU A 674 -9.31 29.08 6.09
C GLU A 674 -7.99 28.31 6.21
N GLY A 675 -8.07 26.98 6.14
CA GLY A 675 -6.92 26.10 6.39
C GLY A 675 -6.28 26.30 7.77
N ARG A 676 -6.97 26.93 8.73
CA ARG A 676 -6.43 27.28 10.05
C ARG A 676 -7.04 26.47 11.18
N ASN A 677 -8.37 26.50 11.27
CA ASN A 677 -9.15 25.79 12.28
C ASN A 677 -9.98 24.72 11.59
N GLY A 678 -10.37 23.69 12.34
CA GLY A 678 -11.11 22.59 11.75
C GLY A 678 -11.87 21.76 12.77
N MET A 679 -12.47 20.68 12.29
CA MET A 679 -13.19 19.76 13.15
C MET A 679 -13.24 18.36 12.57
N LEU A 680 -13.41 17.37 13.44
CA LEU A 680 -13.83 16.01 13.11
C LEU A 680 -15.28 15.82 13.53
N ALA A 681 -16.06 15.10 12.72
CA ALA A 681 -17.38 14.60 13.08
C ALA A 681 -17.55 13.16 12.59
N MET A 682 -18.22 12.33 13.37
CA MET A 682 -18.53 10.95 12.97
C MET A 682 -19.82 10.41 13.59
N LYS A 683 -20.57 9.67 12.79
CA LYS A 683 -21.47 8.60 13.26
C LYS A 683 -20.63 7.33 13.40
N LEU A 684 -20.24 7.01 14.63
CA LEU A 684 -19.57 5.75 14.94
C LEU A 684 -20.61 4.62 14.87
N LYS A 685 -20.25 3.55 14.16
CA LYS A 685 -20.92 2.25 14.23
C LYS A 685 -19.90 1.13 14.07
N GLU A 686 -19.90 0.19 15.00
CA GLU A 686 -19.01 -0.96 14.95
C GLU A 686 -19.48 -1.98 13.90
N ALA A 687 -18.54 -2.62 13.20
CA ALA A 687 -18.83 -3.58 12.15
C ALA A 687 -19.34 -4.92 12.72
N ASP A 688 -20.01 -5.71 11.87
CA ASP A 688 -20.55 -7.03 12.25
C ASP A 688 -19.55 -8.17 12.00
N TYR A 689 -18.69 -8.41 12.99
CA TYR A 689 -17.75 -9.53 13.02
C TYR A 689 -17.76 -10.23 14.37
N LYS A 690 -17.22 -11.45 14.43
CA LYS A 690 -17.03 -12.15 15.71
C LYS A 690 -16.25 -11.27 16.69
N ASN A 691 -16.71 -11.21 17.94
CA ASN A 691 -16.18 -10.38 19.04
C ASN A 691 -16.37 -8.86 18.86
N PHE A 692 -17.10 -8.41 17.84
CA PHE A 692 -17.54 -7.02 17.70
C PHE A 692 -18.95 -6.88 18.30
N THR A 693 -19.38 -5.65 18.57
CA THR A 693 -20.69 -5.31 19.10
C THR A 693 -21.45 -4.46 18.06
N PRO A 694 -22.19 -5.07 17.11
CA PRO A 694 -22.69 -4.36 15.92
C PRO A 694 -23.69 -3.23 16.19
N ASP A 695 -24.30 -3.21 17.39
CA ASP A 695 -25.18 -2.15 17.85
C ASP A 695 -24.43 -1.03 18.59
N PHE A 696 -23.10 -1.11 18.69
CA PHE A 696 -22.28 -0.05 19.28
C PHE A 696 -22.24 1.19 18.39
N VAL A 697 -22.88 2.25 18.86
CA VAL A 697 -23.01 3.53 18.16
C VAL A 697 -22.62 4.70 19.05
N ALA A 698 -22.13 5.78 18.43
CA ALA A 698 -21.90 7.07 19.08
C ALA A 698 -21.87 8.22 18.07
N ARG A 699 -22.20 9.43 18.48
CA ARG A 699 -21.98 10.66 17.70
C ARG A 699 -20.81 11.37 18.35
N LYS A 700 -19.71 11.52 17.62
CA LYS A 700 -18.48 12.09 18.17
C LYS A 700 -18.04 13.27 17.32
N SER A 701 -17.58 14.32 17.97
CA SER A 701 -16.94 15.45 17.31
C SER A 701 -15.74 15.97 18.10
N ALA A 702 -14.76 16.53 17.39
CA ALA A 702 -13.64 17.26 17.97
C ALA A 702 -13.48 18.58 17.21
N PHE A 703 -13.63 19.72 17.87
CA PHE A 703 -13.47 21.05 17.26
C PHE A 703 -12.12 21.63 17.63
N CYS A 704 -11.30 21.96 16.64
CA CYS A 704 -9.92 22.41 16.80
C CYS A 704 -9.80 23.90 16.47
N PHE A 705 -9.54 24.71 17.50
CA PHE A 705 -9.37 26.16 17.41
C PHE A 705 -8.03 26.55 18.03
N ASP A 706 -7.05 26.93 17.22
CA ASP A 706 -5.70 27.24 17.68
C ASP A 706 -5.14 26.18 18.64
N ASN A 707 -4.80 26.48 19.90
CA ASN A 707 -4.31 25.47 20.87
C ASN A 707 -5.42 24.75 21.65
N ARG A 708 -6.69 24.97 21.31
CA ARG A 708 -7.84 24.41 22.00
C ARG A 708 -8.54 23.35 21.16
N ILE A 709 -8.92 22.25 21.80
CA ILE A 709 -9.73 21.19 21.18
C ILE A 709 -10.93 20.88 22.07
N ILE A 710 -12.15 20.92 21.55
CA ILE A 710 -13.38 20.57 22.29
C ILE A 710 -13.91 19.24 21.76
N CYS A 711 -13.91 18.21 22.60
CA CYS A 711 -14.32 16.86 22.27
C CYS A 711 -15.69 16.55 22.89
N LEU A 712 -16.67 16.25 22.05
CA LEU A 712 -18.05 15.96 22.45
C LEU A 712 -18.48 14.56 22.00
N GLY A 713 -19.30 13.92 22.81
CA GLY A 713 -19.89 12.62 22.50
C GLY A 713 -21.33 12.53 22.98
N THR A 714 -22.22 12.01 22.13
CA THR A 714 -23.63 11.78 22.47
C THR A 714 -24.14 10.45 21.91
N GLY A 715 -25.23 9.95 22.50
CA GLY A 715 -25.90 8.75 22.02
C GLY A 715 -25.06 7.48 22.11
N ILE A 716 -24.06 7.45 23.01
CA ILE A 716 -23.15 6.31 23.19
C ILE A 716 -23.97 5.14 23.73
N SER A 717 -24.16 4.11 22.90
CA SER A 717 -25.02 2.98 23.22
C SER A 717 -24.48 1.69 22.65
N ASN A 718 -24.62 0.58 23.38
CA ASN A 718 -24.36 -0.78 22.89
C ASN A 718 -24.98 -1.84 23.81
N SER A 719 -25.08 -3.08 23.35
CA SER A 719 -25.61 -4.20 24.15
C SER A 719 -24.54 -4.98 24.94
N ASN A 720 -23.28 -4.54 24.96
CA ASN A 720 -22.22 -5.30 25.61
C ASN A 720 -22.29 -5.16 27.13
N ALA A 721 -22.94 -6.13 27.77
CA ALA A 721 -23.12 -6.17 29.22
C ALA A 721 -21.92 -6.76 29.98
N GLN A 722 -20.85 -7.19 29.30
CA GLN A 722 -19.70 -7.86 29.92
C GLN A 722 -18.51 -6.93 30.13
N TYR A 723 -18.28 -6.01 29.18
CA TYR A 723 -17.10 -5.15 29.15
C TYR A 723 -17.49 -3.68 29.10
N PRO A 724 -16.78 -2.80 29.84
CA PRO A 724 -17.18 -1.41 29.97
C PRO A 724 -16.89 -0.63 28.70
N THR A 725 -17.75 0.34 28.41
CA THR A 725 -17.51 1.34 27.37
C THR A 725 -16.77 2.53 27.98
N GLU A 726 -15.73 2.98 27.30
CA GLU A 726 -14.83 4.04 27.78
C GLU A 726 -14.58 5.08 26.67
N THR A 727 -14.42 6.36 27.04
CA THR A 727 -13.79 7.36 26.15
C THR A 727 -12.42 7.72 26.71
N THR A 728 -11.36 7.55 25.92
CA THR A 728 -10.01 7.88 26.38
C THR A 728 -9.70 9.36 26.22
N ILE A 729 -9.30 10.02 27.31
CA ILE A 729 -8.83 11.41 27.29
C ILE A 729 -7.34 11.42 26.89
N PHE A 730 -6.51 10.70 27.63
CA PHE A 730 -5.11 10.46 27.27
C PHE A 730 -4.61 9.10 27.77
N GLN A 731 -3.59 8.58 27.10
CA GLN A 731 -2.75 7.47 27.54
C GLN A 731 -1.33 7.77 27.06
N SER A 732 -0.35 7.77 27.96
CA SER A 732 1.03 8.04 27.61
C SER A 732 2.01 7.37 28.56
N GLU A 733 3.20 7.03 28.05
CA GLU A 733 4.27 6.43 28.83
C GLU A 733 4.59 7.30 30.05
N TYR A 734 4.55 6.71 31.23
CA TYR A 734 4.95 7.38 32.46
C TYR A 734 6.45 7.19 32.68
N ARG A 735 7.16 8.30 32.83
CA ARG A 735 8.60 8.35 33.10
C ARG A 735 8.82 9.09 34.43
N PRO A 736 9.27 8.40 35.48
CA PRO A 736 9.50 9.02 36.79
C PRO A 736 10.34 10.29 36.70
N GLY A 737 9.91 11.35 37.37
CA GLY A 737 10.59 12.65 37.39
C GLY A 737 10.59 13.42 36.06
N LYS A 738 9.93 12.91 35.01
CA LYS A 738 9.87 13.55 33.67
C LYS A 738 8.47 13.72 33.12
N ALA A 739 7.54 12.84 33.49
CA ALA A 739 6.19 12.80 32.93
C ALA A 739 5.13 12.70 34.04
N ALA A 740 5.27 13.51 35.09
CA ALA A 740 4.29 13.64 36.16
C ALA A 740 2.97 14.21 35.63
N ILE A 741 1.85 13.66 36.10
CA ILE A 741 0.51 14.16 35.77
C ILE A 741 0.00 15.07 36.88
N SER A 742 -0.96 15.92 36.56
CA SER A 742 -1.68 16.73 37.57
C SER A 742 -3.16 16.41 37.55
N MET A 743 -3.77 16.41 38.74
CA MET A 743 -5.21 16.30 38.93
C MET A 743 -5.63 17.40 39.92
N MET A 744 -6.50 18.31 39.48
CA MET A 744 -6.98 19.45 40.29
C MET A 744 -5.83 20.30 40.86
N GLY A 745 -4.79 20.52 40.05
CA GLY A 745 -3.59 21.28 40.46
C GLY A 745 -2.61 20.50 41.34
N LYS A 746 -2.95 19.29 41.79
CA LYS A 746 -2.05 18.43 42.57
C LYS A 746 -1.20 17.57 41.64
N GLU A 747 0.11 17.73 41.71
CA GLU A 747 1.09 16.87 41.04
C GLU A 747 1.04 15.43 41.57
N ILE A 748 1.17 14.49 40.64
CA ILE A 748 1.18 13.05 40.87
C ILE A 748 2.34 12.47 40.07
N ASP A 749 3.39 12.11 40.79
CA ASP A 749 4.58 11.45 40.24
C ASP A 749 4.86 10.16 41.01
N LYS A 750 3.87 9.25 41.03
CA LYS A 750 4.00 7.97 41.72
C LYS A 750 3.27 6.84 40.97
N PRO A 751 3.93 5.70 40.71
CA PRO A 751 3.28 4.49 40.19
C PRO A 751 2.16 3.98 41.11
N ALA A 752 1.29 3.15 40.54
CA ALA A 752 0.13 2.55 41.21
C ALA A 752 -0.86 3.58 41.81
N PHE A 753 -0.86 4.80 41.29
CA PHE A 753 -1.89 5.80 41.62
C PHE A 753 -3.19 5.49 40.88
N GLY A 754 -4.33 5.68 41.54
CA GLY A 754 -5.64 5.62 40.93
C GLY A 754 -6.64 6.52 41.66
N ALA A 755 -7.42 7.28 40.90
CA ALA A 755 -8.51 8.10 41.41
C ALA A 755 -9.71 8.07 40.46
N LYS A 756 -10.90 8.29 41.03
CA LYS A 756 -12.14 8.53 40.29
C LYS A 756 -12.70 9.88 40.69
N LEU A 757 -13.18 10.64 39.72
CA LEU A 757 -13.79 11.95 39.94
C LEU A 757 -14.87 12.23 38.91
N ALA A 758 -15.88 13.01 39.30
CA ALA A 758 -16.90 13.48 38.40
C ALA A 758 -16.41 14.71 37.64
N GLY A 759 -16.62 14.72 36.32
CA GLY A 759 -16.41 15.90 35.49
C GLY A 759 -17.27 17.07 35.97
N ASN A 760 -16.68 18.26 35.93
CA ASN A 760 -17.30 19.53 36.28
C ASN A 760 -16.42 20.69 35.78
N PRO A 761 -16.88 21.96 35.80
CA PRO A 761 -16.09 23.10 35.32
C PRO A 761 -14.73 23.33 35.99
N ASN A 762 -14.48 22.72 37.16
CA ASN A 762 -13.19 22.80 37.85
C ASN A 762 -12.31 21.54 37.64
N CYS A 763 -12.81 20.51 36.93
CA CYS A 763 -12.13 19.23 36.75
C CYS A 763 -10.96 19.34 35.74
N TRP A 764 -9.84 19.89 36.21
CA TRP A 764 -8.63 20.06 35.42
C TRP A 764 -7.63 18.93 35.64
N LEU A 765 -7.12 18.38 34.53
CA LEU A 765 -6.04 17.40 34.48
C LEU A 765 -4.88 17.94 33.65
N ARG A 766 -3.67 17.43 33.88
CA ARG A 766 -2.51 17.62 32.99
C ARG A 766 -1.83 16.28 32.75
N ASP A 767 -1.50 15.97 31.50
CA ASP A 767 -0.65 14.82 31.21
C ASP A 767 0.84 15.10 31.47
N GLY A 768 1.67 14.08 31.31
CA GLY A 768 3.12 14.19 31.46
C GLY A 768 3.85 14.92 30.33
N TYR A 769 3.12 15.45 29.34
CA TYR A 769 3.66 16.07 28.12
C TYR A 769 3.19 17.52 27.95
N GLY A 770 2.57 18.09 28.99
CA GLY A 770 2.21 19.51 29.07
C GLY A 770 0.85 19.85 28.46
N ASN A 771 0.00 18.85 28.16
CA ASN A 771 -1.36 19.13 27.70
C ASN A 771 -2.31 19.18 28.89
N HIS A 772 -3.18 20.18 28.92
CA HIS A 772 -4.16 20.39 29.97
C HIS A 772 -5.55 19.99 29.48
N TYR A 773 -6.33 19.34 30.34
CA TYR A 773 -7.63 18.82 30.00
C TYR A 773 -8.66 19.34 31.01
N LEU A 774 -9.75 19.92 30.52
CA LEU A 774 -10.93 20.25 31.33
C LEU A 774 -12.02 19.23 31.02
N VAL A 775 -12.41 18.44 32.01
CA VAL A 775 -13.46 17.43 31.84
C VAL A 775 -14.77 17.96 32.42
N LEU A 776 -15.70 18.35 31.55
CA LEU A 776 -16.95 18.98 31.95
C LEU A 776 -17.98 17.97 32.46
N GLU A 777 -17.93 16.73 31.95
CA GLU A 777 -18.93 15.71 32.23
C GLU A 777 -18.35 14.29 32.18
N GLY A 778 -18.95 13.41 32.99
CA GLY A 778 -18.71 11.97 33.01
C GLY A 778 -17.91 11.54 34.22
N LEU A 779 -17.90 10.24 34.51
CA LEU A 779 -17.07 9.66 35.56
C LEU A 779 -15.66 9.42 35.00
N VAL A 780 -14.70 10.21 35.43
CA VAL A 780 -13.31 10.11 34.98
C VAL A 780 -12.52 9.20 35.92
N ARG A 781 -11.73 8.29 35.34
CA ARG A 781 -10.68 7.57 36.05
C ARG A 781 -9.32 8.10 35.61
N VAL A 782 -8.47 8.41 36.57
CA VAL A 782 -7.09 8.87 36.35
C VAL A 782 -6.16 7.91 37.07
N GLN A 783 -5.11 7.44 36.40
CA GLN A 783 -4.19 6.47 36.98
C GLN A 783 -2.77 6.57 36.42
N ILE A 784 -1.81 6.12 37.23
CA ILE A 784 -0.47 5.72 36.79
C ILE A 784 -0.33 4.25 37.17
N ALA A 785 -0.24 3.36 36.20
CA ALA A 785 -0.24 1.92 36.45
C ALA A 785 0.78 1.19 35.55
N GLU A 786 1.34 0.10 36.06
CA GLU A 786 1.97 -0.89 35.19
C GLU A 786 0.86 -1.57 34.39
N GLN A 787 1.04 -1.61 33.07
CA GLN A 787 0.12 -2.21 32.12
C GLN A 787 0.80 -3.41 31.49
N GLN A 788 0.07 -4.52 31.42
CA GLN A 788 0.43 -5.68 30.62
C GLN A 788 -0.24 -5.56 29.25
N SER A 789 0.49 -5.92 28.20
CA SER A 789 0.00 -5.91 26.84
C SER A 789 0.68 -7.02 26.03
N ALA A 790 0.63 -6.95 24.71
CA ALA A 790 1.35 -7.82 23.81
C ALA A 790 1.75 -7.08 22.54
N LYS A 791 2.81 -7.58 21.88
CA LYS A 791 3.22 -7.09 20.56
C LYS A 791 2.14 -7.34 19.53
N ASP A 792 1.97 -6.40 18.62
CA ASP A 792 0.93 -6.48 17.59
C ASP A 792 1.25 -7.47 16.47
N THR A 793 2.45 -8.06 16.45
CA THR A 793 2.91 -8.97 15.40
C THR A 793 2.85 -10.43 15.83
N ASP A 794 3.67 -10.81 16.80
CA ASP A 794 3.81 -12.19 17.30
C ASP A 794 3.00 -12.48 18.57
N LYS A 795 2.28 -11.48 19.10
CA LYS A 795 1.46 -11.56 20.31
C LYS A 795 2.26 -11.91 21.58
N SER A 796 3.59 -11.76 21.55
CA SER A 796 4.42 -11.93 22.74
C SER A 796 4.07 -10.90 23.81
N PRO A 797 4.04 -11.27 25.10
CA PRO A 797 3.63 -10.38 26.18
C PRO A 797 4.63 -9.23 26.34
N THR A 798 4.10 -8.04 26.61
CA THR A 798 4.86 -6.81 26.86
C THR A 798 4.36 -6.13 28.13
N LYS A 799 5.16 -5.21 28.68
CA LYS A 799 4.75 -4.40 29.83
C LYS A 799 5.39 -3.02 29.81
N GLY A 800 4.74 -2.08 30.49
CA GLY A 800 5.23 -0.71 30.65
C GLY A 800 4.37 0.05 31.66
N THR A 801 4.88 1.16 32.17
CA THR A 801 4.11 2.01 33.10
C THR A 801 3.53 3.19 32.35
N PHE A 802 2.23 3.40 32.48
CA PHE A 802 1.50 4.43 31.74
C PHE A 802 0.67 5.29 32.67
N ALA A 803 0.62 6.58 32.34
CA ALA A 803 -0.39 7.49 32.85
C ALA A 803 -1.58 7.49 31.89
N SER A 804 -2.80 7.37 32.41
CA SER A 804 -4.02 7.42 31.60
C SER A 804 -5.16 8.14 32.33
N ALA A 805 -5.99 8.81 31.54
CA ALA A 805 -7.28 9.32 31.96
C ALA A 805 -8.37 8.94 30.95
N TYR A 806 -9.51 8.46 31.43
CA TYR A 806 -10.62 8.04 30.60
C TYR A 806 -11.95 8.19 31.31
N ILE A 807 -13.00 8.46 30.54
CA ILE A 807 -14.39 8.57 30.98
C ILE A 807 -15.04 7.20 30.92
N VAL A 808 -15.68 6.78 32.00
CA VAL A 808 -16.35 5.48 32.14
C VAL A 808 -17.84 5.65 31.88
N HIS A 809 -18.35 5.00 30.82
CA HIS A 809 -19.78 4.98 30.47
C HIS A 809 -20.52 3.79 31.08
N GLY A 810 -19.79 2.83 31.64
CA GLY A 810 -20.34 1.61 32.24
C GLY A 810 -20.54 0.47 31.24
N LEU A 811 -21.25 -0.57 31.68
CA LEU A 811 -21.62 -1.73 30.87
C LEU A 811 -22.91 -1.40 30.08
N ALA A 812 -22.98 -1.81 28.81
CA ALA A 812 -24.13 -1.61 27.94
C ALA A 812 -24.80 -0.23 28.10
N PRO A 813 -24.06 0.88 27.92
CA PRO A 813 -24.60 2.22 28.10
C PRO A 813 -25.82 2.44 27.20
N LYS A 814 -26.73 3.31 27.65
CA LYS A 814 -27.85 3.80 26.85
C LYS A 814 -27.78 5.30 26.83
N ASP A 815 -27.58 5.88 25.66
CA ASP A 815 -27.53 7.33 25.46
C ASP A 815 -26.51 8.06 26.35
N ALA A 816 -25.39 7.41 26.65
CA ALA A 816 -24.32 8.06 27.40
C ALA A 816 -23.68 9.21 26.60
N THR A 817 -23.12 10.16 27.34
CA THR A 817 -22.60 11.43 26.84
C THR A 817 -21.25 11.75 27.47
N TYR A 818 -20.46 12.58 26.79
CA TYR A 818 -19.27 13.21 27.39
C TYR A 818 -19.02 14.61 26.82
N ALA A 819 -18.30 15.42 27.59
CA ALA A 819 -17.66 16.64 27.11
C ALA A 819 -16.34 16.86 27.85
N TYR A 820 -15.27 17.07 27.10
CA TYR A 820 -14.01 17.56 27.62
C TYR A 820 -13.33 18.47 26.60
N SER A 821 -12.45 19.32 27.05
CA SER A 821 -11.58 20.11 26.17
C SER A 821 -10.12 19.91 26.52
N VAL A 822 -9.27 20.08 25.52
CA VAL A 822 -7.81 20.09 25.65
C VAL A 822 -7.31 21.49 25.37
N LEU A 823 -6.37 21.95 26.18
CA LEU A 823 -5.53 23.11 25.92
C LEU A 823 -4.10 22.60 25.78
N ILE A 824 -3.57 22.64 24.56
CA ILE A 824 -2.28 22.04 24.21
C ILE A 824 -1.17 22.99 24.56
N ARG A 825 -0.30 22.58 25.51
CA ARG A 825 0.88 23.32 25.96
C ARG A 825 0.66 24.83 26.10
N PRO A 826 -0.35 25.27 26.88
CA PRO A 826 -0.61 26.68 27.07
C PRO A 826 0.54 27.39 27.79
N THR A 827 0.64 28.70 27.62
CA THR A 827 1.40 29.54 28.56
C THR A 827 0.72 29.57 29.93
N ALA A 828 1.44 30.05 30.95
CA ALA A 828 0.88 30.20 32.29
C ALA A 828 -0.33 31.16 32.30
N GLU A 829 -0.25 32.23 31.50
CA GLU A 829 -1.32 33.22 31.33
C GLU A 829 -2.53 32.62 30.63
N GLU A 830 -2.33 31.87 29.54
CA GLU A 830 -3.40 31.18 28.81
C GLU A 830 -4.12 30.18 29.71
N LEU A 831 -3.38 29.39 30.49
CA LEU A 831 -3.94 28.43 31.44
C LEU A 831 -4.74 29.14 32.54
N ALA A 832 -4.19 30.18 33.14
CA ALA A 832 -4.86 30.94 34.20
C ALA A 832 -6.13 31.63 33.70
N ALA A 833 -6.13 32.12 32.45
CA ALA A 833 -7.32 32.64 31.80
C ALA A 833 -8.36 31.53 31.56
N ALA A 834 -7.93 30.40 30.99
CA ALA A 834 -8.81 29.26 30.70
C ALA A 834 -9.46 28.65 31.94
N GLN A 835 -8.78 28.68 33.10
CA GLN A 835 -9.32 28.22 34.37
C GLN A 835 -10.42 29.13 34.94
N LYS A 836 -10.44 30.41 34.56
CA LYS A 836 -11.51 31.36 34.94
C LYS A 836 -12.69 31.28 33.97
N ASP A 837 -12.37 31.25 32.68
CA ASP A 837 -13.34 31.07 31.60
C ASP A 837 -12.66 30.22 30.51
N PRO A 838 -13.19 29.03 30.18
CA PRO A 838 -12.59 28.16 29.18
C PRO A 838 -12.52 28.79 27.78
N GLY A 839 -13.23 29.90 27.53
CA GLY A 839 -13.12 30.72 26.34
C GLY A 839 -13.93 30.21 25.13
N TYR A 840 -14.76 29.19 25.33
CA TYR A 840 -15.67 28.63 24.32
C TYR A 840 -17.07 28.43 24.91
N SER A 841 -18.04 28.17 24.04
CA SER A 841 -19.41 27.82 24.42
C SER A 841 -19.89 26.62 23.61
N ILE A 842 -20.40 25.60 24.30
CA ILE A 842 -21.12 24.49 23.68
C ILE A 842 -22.55 24.98 23.48
N LEU A 843 -22.89 25.37 22.25
CA LEU A 843 -24.21 25.92 21.91
C LEU A 843 -25.26 24.82 21.79
N ARG A 844 -24.85 23.64 21.32
CA ARG A 844 -25.71 22.46 21.21
C ARG A 844 -24.89 21.19 21.30
N ARG A 845 -25.44 20.17 21.96
CA ARG A 845 -24.83 18.85 22.05
C ARG A 845 -25.90 17.79 22.28
N ASP A 846 -26.42 17.26 21.19
CA ASP A 846 -27.39 16.17 21.18
C ASP A 846 -27.12 15.23 19.99
N ARG A 847 -28.03 14.27 19.74
CA ARG A 847 -27.90 13.31 18.63
C ARG A 847 -28.08 13.95 17.24
N GLN A 848 -28.70 15.13 17.14
CA GLN A 848 -28.92 15.82 15.86
C GLN A 848 -27.69 16.64 15.47
N ALA A 849 -27.12 17.40 16.42
CA ALA A 849 -25.97 18.24 16.15
C ALA A 849 -25.09 18.49 17.37
N HIS A 850 -23.79 18.67 17.11
CA HIS A 850 -22.85 19.28 18.03
C HIS A 850 -22.44 20.65 17.48
N ILE A 851 -22.53 21.71 18.29
CA ILE A 851 -22.23 23.08 17.90
C ILE A 851 -21.38 23.75 18.97
N VAL A 852 -20.23 24.28 18.57
CA VAL A 852 -19.28 24.96 19.46
C VAL A 852 -18.90 26.31 18.87
N PHE A 853 -18.96 27.34 19.70
CA PHE A 853 -18.43 28.67 19.41
C PHE A 853 -17.14 28.92 20.19
N ASP A 854 -16.07 29.27 19.50
CA ASP A 854 -14.81 29.68 20.08
C ASP A 854 -14.69 31.21 20.08
N ARG A 855 -14.55 31.80 21.27
CA ARG A 855 -14.59 33.27 21.41
C ARG A 855 -13.34 33.95 20.87
N ALA A 856 -12.18 33.30 20.97
CA ALA A 856 -10.90 33.88 20.56
C ALA A 856 -10.79 33.98 19.03
N SER A 857 -11.16 32.92 18.31
CA SER A 857 -11.14 32.89 16.85
C SER A 857 -12.42 33.45 16.21
N GLY A 858 -13.50 33.61 16.98
CA GLY A 858 -14.82 33.99 16.48
C GLY A 858 -15.49 32.91 15.61
N VAL A 859 -14.95 31.69 15.60
CA VAL A 859 -15.43 30.59 14.76
C VAL A 859 -16.53 29.82 15.47
N THR A 860 -17.62 29.56 14.77
CA THR A 860 -18.63 28.56 15.16
C THR A 860 -18.51 27.34 14.25
N GLY A 861 -18.35 26.16 14.84
CA GLY A 861 -18.38 24.88 14.14
C GLY A 861 -19.69 24.13 14.39
N TYR A 862 -20.26 23.55 13.34
CA TYR A 862 -21.51 22.81 13.34
C TYR A 862 -21.27 21.41 12.76
N ALA A 863 -21.39 20.38 13.57
CA ALA A 863 -21.44 18.99 13.13
C ALA A 863 -22.91 18.54 13.14
N ALA A 864 -23.60 18.66 12.01
CA ALA A 864 -24.98 18.23 11.85
C ALA A 864 -25.03 16.75 11.43
N PHE A 865 -25.32 15.87 12.39
CA PHE A 865 -25.48 14.43 12.14
C PHE A 865 -26.82 14.14 11.46
N GLU A 866 -27.86 14.86 11.86
CA GLU A 866 -29.20 14.83 11.27
C GLU A 866 -29.60 16.23 10.80
N ALA A 867 -30.73 16.35 10.09
CA ALA A 867 -31.27 17.65 9.72
C ALA A 867 -31.57 18.45 10.99
N VAL A 868 -31.11 19.69 11.04
CA VAL A 868 -31.16 20.47 12.28
C VAL A 868 -31.65 21.89 12.05
N SER A 869 -32.70 22.27 12.79
CA SER A 869 -33.16 23.66 12.88
C SER A 869 -32.53 24.35 14.09
N LEU A 870 -32.17 25.63 13.92
CA LEU A 870 -31.41 26.46 14.84
C LEU A 870 -32.10 27.81 15.05
N PRO A 871 -33.31 27.84 15.65
CA PRO A 871 -34.03 29.08 15.88
C PRO A 871 -33.27 30.07 16.78
N GLU A 872 -32.41 29.59 17.67
CA GLU A 872 -31.59 30.39 18.59
C GLU A 872 -30.28 30.91 17.98
N ASP A 873 -29.83 30.38 16.83
CA ASP A 873 -28.59 30.86 16.18
C ASP A 873 -28.89 32.14 15.39
N GLU A 874 -28.06 33.17 15.55
CA GLU A 874 -28.30 34.48 14.94
C GLU A 874 -28.14 34.50 13.41
N VAL A 875 -27.36 33.57 12.87
CA VAL A 875 -26.96 33.57 11.45
C VAL A 875 -27.50 32.34 10.72
N VAL A 876 -27.42 31.14 11.30
CA VAL A 876 -27.79 29.89 10.63
C VAL A 876 -29.19 29.48 11.09
N ALA A 877 -30.15 29.38 10.17
CA ALA A 877 -31.51 28.95 10.48
C ALA A 877 -31.65 27.42 10.52
N ASP A 878 -31.06 26.72 9.57
CA ASP A 878 -31.02 25.26 9.53
C ASP A 878 -29.89 24.73 8.64
N ILE A 879 -29.55 23.45 8.86
CA ILE A 879 -28.50 22.73 8.14
C ILE A 879 -29.04 21.36 7.74
N ALA A 880 -28.81 20.98 6.47
CA ALA A 880 -29.07 19.63 5.96
C ALA A 880 -28.34 18.54 6.77
N PRO A 881 -28.87 17.30 6.82
CA PRO A 881 -28.24 16.20 7.54
C PRO A 881 -26.85 15.89 7.00
N GLU A 882 -26.02 15.32 7.86
CA GLU A 882 -24.68 14.83 7.51
C GLU A 882 -23.82 15.93 6.86
N THR A 883 -23.80 17.10 7.50
CA THR A 883 -23.11 18.30 7.00
C THR A 883 -22.22 18.89 8.09
N MET A 884 -21.02 19.25 7.70
CA MET A 884 -20.03 19.94 8.51
C MET A 884 -19.97 21.41 8.06
N VAL A 885 -20.41 22.35 8.90
CA VAL A 885 -20.33 23.78 8.61
C VAL A 885 -19.38 24.46 9.59
N MET A 886 -18.55 25.38 9.12
CA MET A 886 -17.78 26.29 9.96
C MET A 886 -17.98 27.72 9.46
N ARG A 887 -18.14 28.67 10.38
CA ARG A 887 -18.29 30.08 10.01
C ARG A 887 -17.61 31.01 10.99
N ARG A 888 -17.21 32.18 10.49
CA ARG A 888 -16.91 33.36 11.31
C ARG A 888 -17.24 34.63 10.56
N THR A 889 -17.40 35.72 11.29
CA THR A 889 -17.53 37.06 10.71
C THR A 889 -16.13 37.67 10.65
N ALA A 890 -15.72 38.11 9.46
CA ALA A 890 -14.47 38.83 9.28
C ALA A 890 -14.58 40.27 9.80
N GLU A 891 -13.43 40.93 9.98
CA GLU A 891 -13.36 42.31 10.47
C GLU A 891 -14.09 43.30 9.55
N ASP A 892 -14.15 43.00 8.26
CA ASP A 892 -14.90 43.76 7.25
C ASP A 892 -16.42 43.48 7.26
N GLY A 893 -16.91 42.70 8.22
CA GLY A 893 -18.31 42.33 8.37
C GLY A 893 -18.79 41.21 7.44
N MET A 894 -17.93 40.70 6.54
CA MET A 894 -18.29 39.58 5.68
C MET A 894 -18.34 38.26 6.46
N LEU A 895 -19.30 37.41 6.11
CA LEU A 895 -19.38 36.07 6.67
C LEU A 895 -18.51 35.11 5.84
N ILE A 896 -17.54 34.47 6.48
CA ILE A 896 -16.74 33.40 5.88
C ILE A 896 -17.38 32.08 6.29
N VAL A 897 -17.74 31.24 5.31
CA VAL A 897 -18.41 29.97 5.53
C VAL A 897 -17.66 28.87 4.81
N SER A 898 -17.49 27.74 5.49
CA SER A 898 -17.02 26.47 4.92
C SER A 898 -18.12 25.42 5.11
N VAL A 899 -18.46 24.71 4.04
CA VAL A 899 -19.42 23.60 4.04
C VAL A 899 -18.74 22.36 3.49
N CYS A 900 -18.80 21.26 4.24
CA CYS A 900 -18.18 19.98 3.89
C CYS A 900 -19.18 18.84 4.08
N ASP A 901 -19.26 17.99 3.07
CA ASP A 901 -19.77 16.62 3.18
C ASP A 901 -18.55 15.69 3.17
N PRO A 902 -18.20 15.03 4.29
CA PRO A 902 -17.02 14.18 4.35
C PRO A 902 -17.17 12.84 3.61
N ASP A 903 -18.38 12.44 3.19
CA ASP A 903 -18.55 11.24 2.38
C ASP A 903 -17.95 11.45 0.99
N LEU A 904 -17.23 10.42 0.50
CA LEU A 904 -16.67 10.41 -0.83
C LEU A 904 -17.72 10.07 -1.90
N HIS A 905 -18.91 9.57 -1.53
CA HIS A 905 -19.99 9.19 -2.45
C HIS A 905 -19.54 8.23 -3.56
N ILE A 906 -18.64 7.30 -3.22
CA ILE A 906 -18.25 6.18 -4.10
C ILE A 906 -19.25 5.05 -3.85
N LYS A 907 -19.98 4.61 -4.88
CA LYS A 907 -21.08 3.63 -4.73
C LYS A 907 -20.55 2.20 -4.68
N GLU A 908 -19.58 1.88 -5.52
CA GLU A 908 -18.96 0.58 -5.61
C GLU A 908 -18.09 0.31 -4.37
N LYS A 909 -18.38 -0.80 -3.67
CA LYS A 909 -17.66 -1.22 -2.46
C LYS A 909 -16.86 -2.51 -2.68
N THR A 910 -15.97 -2.50 -3.67
CA THR A 910 -15.02 -3.58 -3.95
C THR A 910 -13.71 -3.39 -3.18
N TYR A 911 -12.73 -4.29 -3.36
CA TYR A 911 -11.41 -4.16 -2.73
C TYR A 911 -10.71 -2.86 -3.12
N THR A 912 -10.66 -2.59 -4.43
CA THR A 912 -10.31 -1.30 -5.05
C THR A 912 -11.33 -1.02 -6.16
N THR A 913 -11.70 0.25 -6.35
CA THR A 913 -12.60 0.70 -7.41
C THR A 913 -12.06 1.97 -8.08
N PRO A 914 -12.15 2.09 -9.42
CA PRO A 914 -11.86 3.33 -10.13
C PRO A 914 -13.07 4.27 -10.19
N GLU A 915 -14.23 3.92 -9.60
CA GLU A 915 -15.39 4.79 -9.59
C GLU A 915 -15.05 6.12 -8.88
N PRO A 916 -15.15 7.27 -9.57
CA PRO A 916 -14.81 8.55 -8.97
C PRO A 916 -15.78 8.93 -7.85
N SER A 917 -15.32 9.81 -6.97
CA SER A 917 -16.19 10.46 -5.97
C SER A 917 -17.28 11.26 -6.68
N ALA A 918 -18.54 10.94 -6.42
CA ALA A 918 -19.67 11.69 -6.98
C ALA A 918 -19.89 13.00 -6.20
N PRO A 919 -20.35 14.08 -6.86
CA PRO A 919 -20.74 15.30 -6.16
C PRO A 919 -22.03 15.09 -5.36
N SER A 920 -22.14 15.77 -4.22
CA SER A 920 -23.35 15.85 -3.38
C SER A 920 -23.78 17.31 -3.21
N LEU A 921 -25.08 17.54 -2.96
CA LEU A 921 -25.64 18.87 -2.71
C LEU A 921 -25.99 19.00 -1.23
N LYS A 922 -25.46 20.04 -0.57
CA LYS A 922 -25.80 20.39 0.80
C LYS A 922 -26.45 21.78 0.84
N THR A 923 -27.60 21.87 1.48
CA THR A 923 -28.36 23.11 1.63
C THR A 923 -28.29 23.55 3.08
N LEU A 924 -28.04 24.85 3.29
CA LEU A 924 -28.19 25.52 4.58
C LEU A 924 -28.95 26.83 4.36
N HIS A 925 -29.74 27.20 5.37
CA HIS A 925 -30.48 28.46 5.35
C HIS A 925 -29.83 29.43 6.33
N LEU A 926 -29.60 30.66 5.86
CA LEU A 926 -29.03 31.74 6.64
C LEU A 926 -30.10 32.81 6.90
N LYS A 927 -30.17 33.31 8.13
CA LYS A 927 -31.03 34.44 8.51
C LYS A 927 -30.47 35.73 7.91
N GLY A 928 -31.34 36.51 7.30
CA GLY A 928 -31.02 37.71 6.54
C GLY A 928 -30.76 37.42 5.05
N ASN A 929 -30.61 38.50 4.30
CA ASN A 929 -30.24 38.47 2.90
C ASN A 929 -28.72 38.44 2.79
N TRP A 930 -28.17 37.44 2.11
CA TRP A 930 -26.75 37.30 1.88
C TRP A 930 -26.48 37.05 0.40
N SER A 931 -25.44 37.66 -0.14
CA SER A 931 -24.98 37.40 -1.51
C SER A 931 -23.51 37.01 -1.51
N LEU A 932 -23.09 36.23 -2.51
CA LEU A 932 -21.69 35.87 -2.70
C LEU A 932 -20.85 37.14 -2.90
N ALA A 933 -19.79 37.28 -2.12
CA ALA A 933 -18.83 38.37 -2.28
C ALA A 933 -18.04 38.22 -3.60
N VAL A 934 -17.78 36.98 -4.00
CA VAL A 934 -17.13 36.61 -5.26
C VAL A 934 -17.87 35.39 -5.84
N PRO A 935 -18.09 35.31 -7.18
CA PRO A 935 -18.68 34.13 -7.79
C PRO A 935 -17.94 32.83 -7.40
N ASN A 936 -18.70 31.78 -7.10
CA ASN A 936 -18.17 30.46 -6.81
C ASN A 936 -19.05 29.41 -7.51
N GLU A 937 -18.49 28.67 -8.45
CA GLU A 937 -19.23 27.71 -9.27
C GLU A 937 -19.88 26.57 -8.46
N LYS A 938 -19.35 26.30 -7.26
CA LYS A 938 -19.88 25.28 -6.35
C LYS A 938 -20.97 25.80 -5.43
N VAL A 939 -21.29 27.10 -5.44
CA VAL A 939 -22.22 27.71 -4.48
C VAL A 939 -23.31 28.49 -5.21
N LYS A 940 -24.56 28.15 -4.93
CA LYS A 940 -25.75 28.88 -5.40
C LYS A 940 -26.45 29.50 -4.21
N VAL A 941 -26.90 30.74 -4.39
CA VAL A 941 -27.59 31.50 -3.36
C VAL A 941 -28.93 31.97 -3.88
N ARG A 942 -30.00 31.74 -3.11
CA ARG A 942 -31.37 32.15 -3.44
C ARG A 942 -32.02 32.84 -2.25
N PHE A 943 -32.71 33.95 -2.51
CA PHE A 943 -33.45 34.70 -1.50
C PHE A 943 -34.89 34.23 -1.40
N THR A 944 -35.36 34.02 -0.17
CA THR A 944 -36.75 33.71 0.15
C THR A 944 -37.17 34.51 1.39
N GLY A 945 -37.73 35.70 1.18
CA GLY A 945 -38.07 36.61 2.29
C GLY A 945 -36.81 37.13 3.00
N ASP A 946 -36.75 36.99 4.32
CA ASP A 946 -35.58 37.33 5.16
C ASP A 946 -34.63 36.14 5.38
N VAL A 947 -34.69 35.13 4.52
CA VAL A 947 -33.83 33.95 4.59
C VAL A 947 -33.10 33.77 3.26
N THR A 948 -31.82 33.44 3.36
CA THR A 948 -30.98 33.08 2.22
C THR A 948 -30.74 31.59 2.21
N GLU A 949 -31.23 30.91 1.17
CA GLU A 949 -30.89 29.52 0.88
C GLU A 949 -29.53 29.47 0.19
N VAL A 950 -28.58 28.74 0.78
CA VAL A 950 -27.27 28.47 0.20
C VAL A 950 -27.19 26.99 -0.14
N THR A 951 -27.03 26.67 -1.43
CA THR A 951 -26.82 25.31 -1.91
C THR A 951 -25.38 25.15 -2.37
N VAL A 952 -24.67 24.18 -1.77
CA VAL A 952 -23.25 23.93 -1.99
C VAL A 952 -23.07 22.56 -2.64
N THR A 953 -22.28 22.51 -3.71
CA THR A 953 -21.86 21.27 -4.38
C THR A 953 -20.56 20.77 -3.74
N CYS A 954 -20.66 19.76 -2.89
CA CYS A 954 -19.55 19.11 -2.21
C CYS A 954 -19.04 17.92 -3.04
N GLN A 955 -17.74 17.63 -2.98
CA GLN A 955 -17.12 16.47 -3.63
C GLN A 955 -15.79 16.15 -2.95
N HIS A 956 -15.30 14.90 -3.08
CA HIS A 956 -13.97 14.48 -2.61
C HIS A 956 -13.77 14.60 -1.08
N GLY A 957 -14.85 14.76 -0.32
CA GLY A 957 -14.74 15.11 1.09
C GLY A 957 -14.04 16.45 1.35
N GLN A 958 -13.97 17.37 0.38
CA GLN A 958 -13.25 18.63 0.56
C GLN A 958 -14.20 19.75 1.00
N PRO A 959 -13.80 20.62 1.95
CA PRO A 959 -14.59 21.80 2.31
C PRO A 959 -14.68 22.77 1.12
N VAL A 960 -15.88 23.31 0.90
CA VAL A 960 -16.12 24.41 -0.03
C VAL A 960 -16.23 25.69 0.80
N GLU A 961 -15.26 26.58 0.62
CA GLU A 961 -15.21 27.87 1.33
C GLU A 961 -15.67 29.02 0.43
N PHE A 962 -16.44 29.94 0.99
CA PHE A 962 -16.94 31.12 0.31
C PHE A 962 -17.21 32.26 1.30
N ARG A 963 -17.26 33.48 0.76
CA ARG A 963 -17.55 34.69 1.53
C ARG A 963 -18.90 35.27 1.11
N LEU A 964 -19.68 35.69 2.10
CA LEU A 964 -20.99 36.30 1.90
C LEU A 964 -20.98 37.73 2.44
N LYS A 965 -21.60 38.63 1.69
CA LYS A 965 -21.93 39.99 2.12
C LYS A 965 -23.44 40.07 2.41
N LYS A 966 -23.79 40.75 3.49
CA LYS A 966 -25.17 40.98 3.88
C LYS A 966 -25.84 42.00 2.96
#